data_AF-A0A6A4JVI9-F1
#
_entry.id   AF-A0A6A4JVI9-F1
#
_cell.length_a   1.000
_cell.length_b   1.000
_cell.length_c   1.000
_cell.angle_alpha   90.00
_cell.angle_beta   90.00
_cell.angle_gamma   90.00
#
_symmetry.space_group_name_H-M   'P 1'
#
loop_
_entity.id
_entity.type
_entity.pdbx_description
1 polymer ?
#
loop_
_entity_poly.entity_id
_entity_poly.type
_entity_poly.pdbx_seq_one_letter_code
_entity_poly.pdbx_strand_id
1 'polypeptide(L)'
;MNPEWFAKLSVVLAQIVFGLVGTDGLNYLGCFKETSINDRLLKGATKEFRRSLTPEICLSYCKTKGMRFFGLQYSYECFCSIERPSFKKIADDNECNMQCEGNPRETCGGGLRLSVYDSEEDFSTAKYMGCYKERSVTARLMAGTTKEFRGTLTNQQCIQFCRDKGFSYAGTQYSYECFCSNERPHFKSAANEKDCNSKCDGNANEYCGGGLKLSVFDLYDKSTDQVYSNFLGCYETSSYQRDFLPNDEDYFTKLLTPEFCVGYCYHKGYRYAGMESGNSCFCATGIDAVHKVNDLQCNVPCSGDKKFKCGGKGKLSVYHTEISDQSEEGRLLGCFEDSSTLRTLSGLETVFKETNTPRLCLNVCLQLGFKYAGVQYGYECFCGNRPPPRDLEKPESECSMKCPGDRLKMCGGGWRLLIFNTGSGSGAKPAVVVTQPATILTAATQRPYTLTTISTTTRKPSTLLMNTQTTWRPPTEQNQESTQQKPWDNNKPQDQSPWGSNKPQQQSPWATTKPQQQSPWDTTKPQQQSPWDTTKPQQQSPWDSTKPQQQTPWDNNKPQQQTTTVTTRPPQQSTSPENPAQLTTWGNSQTIQGGLSNQNNGRPQQQPNPGIITQTHGVFNSQQSGSYTPVNNNQPTKIPNKPTCIRSLTEVRGENVCKGQTIFYDDFSENSNIDQYKWTHEAIMPWTPDYEFVVYTKNDTTAFVKHKRLYIKPTLFADDFVKRGTLDLESCTGLLHSEECRRQGATFNIIPPVQSARITTKESLSFKYGRIDIRAKLPVGDWIVPEIWLEPKRKDYGSGAFASGRVRIAMARGNEILEYDGRDIGNRQLEVGILMGVGENIRARTIIRDKADGWWRNFHNYSLIWTPENLQFLVDGQHQESLASPGQPLYRLAGFDEELGQTWNQGSLIAPFDKEFYVTLGLSVGGMRDFPDECRSANGHEKPWRNMAVKAMASFWEDRRIWQKTWTEENSALQIEYVMVTAL
;
A
#
# COMPACT_ATOMS: atom_id res chain seq x y z
N MET A 1 22.77 -71.25 -6.49
CA MET A 1 23.24 -69.87 -6.18
C MET A 1 23.61 -69.84 -4.70
N ASN A 2 24.68 -69.15 -4.30
CA ASN A 2 25.30 -69.31 -2.97
C ASN A 2 24.57 -68.48 -1.87
N PRO A 3 24.10 -69.08 -0.75
CA PRO A 3 23.43 -68.36 0.33
C PRO A 3 24.22 -67.20 0.96
N GLU A 4 25.55 -67.25 0.95
CA GLU A 4 26.41 -66.17 1.47
C GLU A 4 26.14 -64.80 0.81
N TRP A 5 25.65 -64.80 -0.44
CA TRP A 5 25.37 -63.56 -1.16
C TRP A 5 24.15 -62.83 -0.58
N PHE A 6 23.11 -63.57 -0.16
CA PHE A 6 21.96 -62.99 0.53
C PHE A 6 22.32 -62.55 1.95
N ALA A 7 23.14 -63.31 2.68
CA ALA A 7 23.64 -62.88 3.99
C ALA A 7 24.41 -61.54 3.89
N LYS A 8 25.31 -61.39 2.91
CA LYS A 8 26.04 -60.15 2.67
C LYS A 8 25.14 -59.01 2.17
N LEU A 9 24.17 -59.28 1.29
CA LEU A 9 23.24 -58.24 0.84
C LEU A 9 22.30 -57.78 1.95
N SER A 10 21.83 -58.68 2.82
CA SER A 10 21.02 -58.33 3.99
C SER A 10 21.82 -57.56 5.05
N VAL A 11 23.10 -57.87 5.27
CA VAL A 11 23.97 -57.07 6.15
C VAL A 11 24.24 -55.68 5.57
N VAL A 12 24.55 -55.57 4.27
CA VAL A 12 24.79 -54.28 3.61
C VAL A 12 23.52 -53.43 3.55
N LEU A 13 22.35 -54.01 3.25
CA LEU A 13 21.08 -53.29 3.28
C LEU A 13 20.65 -52.93 4.71
N ALA A 14 20.93 -53.78 5.71
CA ALA A 14 20.75 -53.43 7.11
C ALA A 14 21.65 -52.25 7.52
N GLN A 15 22.92 -52.23 7.11
CA GLN A 15 23.87 -51.14 7.38
C GLN A 15 23.56 -49.82 6.64
N ILE A 16 22.79 -49.88 5.54
CA ILE A 16 22.36 -48.70 4.77
C ILE A 16 21.00 -48.17 5.27
N VAL A 17 20.10 -49.03 5.76
CA VAL A 17 18.76 -48.64 6.26
C VAL A 17 18.76 -48.36 7.77
N PHE A 18 19.58 -49.08 8.53
CA PHE A 18 19.92 -48.80 9.93
C PHE A 18 21.42 -48.56 10.03
N GLY A 19 21.82 -47.29 9.94
CA GLY A 19 23.20 -46.90 10.19
C GLY A 19 23.61 -47.38 11.58
N LEU A 20 24.74 -48.11 11.67
CA LEU A 20 25.34 -48.52 12.93
C LEU A 20 26.00 -47.33 13.63
N VAL A 21 25.17 -46.38 14.07
CA VAL A 21 25.49 -45.51 15.20
C VAL A 21 25.37 -46.40 16.43
N GLY A 22 26.49 -46.97 16.85
CA GLY A 22 26.65 -47.35 18.26
C GLY A 22 26.54 -46.11 19.14
N THR A 23 26.46 -46.29 20.46
CA THR A 23 26.20 -45.22 21.43
C THR A 23 27.22 -44.08 21.47
N ASP A 24 28.29 -44.15 20.67
CA ASP A 24 29.34 -43.14 20.46
C ASP A 24 28.86 -41.80 19.88
N GLY A 25 27.54 -41.62 19.65
CA GLY A 25 26.93 -40.44 19.03
C GLY A 25 25.95 -39.64 19.89
N LEU A 26 25.73 -39.98 21.17
CA LEU A 26 24.80 -39.28 22.06
C LEU A 26 25.52 -38.72 23.30
N ASN A 27 25.49 -37.39 23.48
CA ASN A 27 26.11 -36.74 24.64
C ASN A 27 25.25 -36.94 25.90
N TYR A 28 25.50 -38.02 26.63
CA TYR A 28 24.86 -38.31 27.91
C TYR A 28 25.34 -37.33 29.00
N LEU A 29 24.38 -36.63 29.62
CA LEU A 29 24.63 -35.62 30.65
C LEU A 29 24.61 -36.17 32.09
N GLY A 30 24.37 -37.48 32.25
CA GLY A 30 24.20 -38.16 33.53
C GLY A 30 22.75 -38.43 33.90
N CYS A 31 22.56 -39.18 34.99
CA CYS A 31 21.28 -39.44 35.62
C CYS A 31 20.85 -38.27 36.51
N PHE A 32 19.58 -37.88 36.44
CA PHE A 32 19.01 -36.80 37.24
C PHE A 32 17.84 -37.30 38.11
N LYS A 33 17.74 -36.78 39.34
CA LYS A 33 16.69 -37.14 40.31
C LYS A 33 15.62 -36.07 40.46
N GLU A 34 14.37 -36.48 40.27
CA GLU A 34 13.18 -35.68 40.53
C GLU A 34 12.69 -35.96 41.96
N THR A 35 12.36 -34.92 42.74
CA THR A 35 11.93 -35.09 44.14
C THR A 35 10.42 -35.31 44.30
N SER A 36 9.63 -35.11 43.24
CA SER A 36 8.22 -35.48 43.14
C SER A 36 7.77 -35.41 41.67
N ILE A 37 6.56 -35.88 41.35
CA ILE A 37 5.96 -35.69 40.00
C ILE A 37 5.75 -34.20 39.63
N ASN A 38 5.74 -33.30 40.61
CA ASN A 38 5.65 -31.85 40.39
C ASN A 38 7.03 -31.18 40.20
N ASP A 39 8.13 -31.91 40.41
CA ASP A 39 9.52 -31.43 40.28
C ASP A 39 10.09 -31.77 38.89
N ARG A 40 9.32 -31.53 37.83
CA ARG A 40 9.68 -31.94 36.47
C ARG A 40 10.94 -31.20 35.99
N LEU A 41 11.99 -31.94 35.68
CA LEU A 41 13.29 -31.37 35.30
C LEU A 41 13.39 -30.96 33.83
N LEU A 42 12.75 -31.71 32.94
CA LEU A 42 12.59 -31.35 31.52
C LEU A 42 11.13 -30.93 31.30
N LYS A 43 10.91 -29.64 30.98
CA LYS A 43 9.59 -28.98 31.05
C LYS A 43 8.94 -28.70 29.68
N GLY A 44 9.51 -29.24 28.61
CA GLY A 44 9.01 -29.09 27.25
C GLY A 44 8.03 -30.20 26.85
N ALA A 45 8.15 -30.65 25.60
CA ALA A 45 7.30 -31.70 25.04
C ALA A 45 7.51 -33.07 25.72
N THR A 46 6.47 -33.88 25.80
CA THR A 46 6.50 -35.22 26.41
C THR A 46 5.71 -36.21 25.56
N LYS A 47 6.13 -37.50 25.55
CA LYS A 47 5.42 -38.57 24.87
C LYS A 47 5.81 -39.96 25.37
N GLU A 48 4.82 -40.86 25.45
CA GLU A 48 5.04 -42.30 25.63
C GLU A 48 5.33 -43.02 24.30
N PHE A 49 6.28 -43.96 24.34
CA PHE A 49 6.71 -44.83 23.24
C PHE A 49 6.75 -46.30 23.71
N ARG A 50 5.58 -46.82 24.10
CA ARG A 50 5.40 -48.22 24.52
C ARG A 50 5.99 -49.17 23.46
N ARG A 51 6.76 -50.17 23.91
CA ARG A 51 7.46 -51.21 23.13
C ARG A 51 8.41 -50.69 22.05
N SER A 52 8.78 -49.41 22.10
CA SER A 52 9.50 -48.75 21.00
C SER A 52 10.43 -47.62 21.43
N LEU A 53 10.50 -47.25 22.72
CA LEU A 53 11.42 -46.22 23.17
C LEU A 53 12.88 -46.70 23.11
N THR A 54 13.73 -45.90 22.50
CA THR A 54 15.20 -45.89 22.62
C THR A 54 15.67 -44.44 22.77
N PRO A 55 16.93 -44.17 23.18
CA PRO A 55 17.48 -42.81 23.20
C PRO A 55 17.36 -42.09 21.85
N GLU A 56 17.57 -42.77 20.73
CA GLU A 56 17.51 -42.22 19.37
C GLU A 56 16.08 -41.88 18.96
N ILE A 57 15.10 -42.67 19.41
CA ILE A 57 13.67 -42.41 19.16
C ILE A 57 13.17 -41.25 20.02
N CYS A 58 13.68 -41.10 21.25
CA CYS A 58 13.41 -39.92 22.07
C CYS A 58 14.07 -38.66 21.49
N LEU A 59 15.34 -38.76 21.08
CA LEU A 59 16.05 -37.71 20.36
C LEU A 59 15.27 -37.29 19.11
N SER A 60 14.91 -38.23 18.23
CA SER A 60 14.15 -37.96 17.01
C SER A 60 12.84 -37.22 17.32
N TYR A 61 12.11 -37.64 18.34
CA TYR A 61 10.93 -36.93 18.83
C TYR A 61 11.26 -35.50 19.28
N CYS A 62 12.26 -35.29 20.15
CA CYS A 62 12.62 -33.97 20.65
C CYS A 62 13.19 -33.05 19.56
N LYS A 63 13.87 -33.58 18.53
CA LYS A 63 14.23 -32.86 17.30
C LYS A 63 12.99 -32.36 16.57
N THR A 64 11.93 -33.17 16.41
CA THR A 64 10.64 -32.71 15.86
C THR A 64 9.87 -31.70 16.75
N LYS A 65 10.41 -31.40 17.94
CA LYS A 65 9.89 -30.38 18.87
C LYS A 65 10.86 -29.21 19.08
N GLY A 66 12.03 -29.21 18.44
CA GLY A 66 13.01 -28.14 18.56
C GLY A 66 13.76 -28.09 19.88
N MET A 67 13.90 -29.23 20.57
CA MET A 67 14.35 -29.29 21.95
C MET A 67 15.67 -30.05 22.06
N ARG A 68 16.71 -29.33 22.48
CA ARG A 68 18.11 -29.79 22.55
C ARG A 68 18.34 -30.87 23.61
N PHE A 69 17.70 -30.74 24.77
CA PHE A 69 17.85 -31.70 25.86
C PHE A 69 16.69 -32.68 25.82
N PHE A 70 17.00 -33.96 25.94
CA PHE A 70 16.00 -35.01 26.03
C PHE A 70 16.32 -35.95 27.19
N GLY A 71 15.28 -36.61 27.71
CA GLY A 71 15.39 -37.43 28.91
C GLY A 71 14.40 -38.57 28.89
N LEU A 72 14.88 -39.74 29.32
CA LEU A 72 14.12 -40.99 29.27
C LEU A 72 13.82 -41.48 30.69
N GLN A 73 12.60 -41.94 30.92
CA GLN A 73 12.10 -42.41 32.22
C GLN A 73 11.20 -43.65 32.04
N TYR A 74 11.08 -44.46 33.10
CA TYR A 74 10.16 -45.61 33.17
C TYR A 74 10.17 -46.56 31.96
N SER A 75 11.31 -46.74 31.29
CA SER A 75 11.47 -47.59 30.09
C SER A 75 10.73 -47.16 28.81
N TYR A 76 9.63 -46.39 28.90
CA TYR A 76 8.77 -46.01 27.76
C TYR A 76 8.44 -44.51 27.67
N GLU A 77 8.88 -43.67 28.60
CA GLU A 77 8.54 -42.25 28.64
C GLU A 77 9.68 -41.35 28.14
N CYS A 78 9.38 -40.46 27.19
CA CYS A 78 10.31 -39.49 26.61
C CYS A 78 9.90 -38.05 26.97
N PHE A 79 10.88 -37.25 27.38
CA PHE A 79 10.72 -35.85 27.79
C PHE A 79 11.75 -34.97 27.11
N CYS A 80 11.35 -33.75 26.76
CA CYS A 80 12.17 -32.80 26.02
C CYS A 80 12.31 -31.48 26.79
N SER A 81 13.39 -30.73 26.56
CA SER A 81 13.60 -29.38 27.09
C SER A 81 14.55 -28.56 26.22
N ILE A 82 14.42 -27.23 26.30
CA ILE A 82 15.40 -26.27 25.77
C ILE A 82 16.35 -25.79 26.89
N GLU A 83 15.91 -25.84 28.15
CA GLU A 83 16.77 -25.60 29.31
C GLU A 83 17.47 -26.90 29.74
N ARG A 84 18.78 -26.82 30.02
CA ARG A 84 19.54 -27.92 30.63
C ARG A 84 19.13 -28.07 32.10
N PRO A 85 18.81 -29.28 32.59
CA PRO A 85 18.45 -29.47 33.99
C PRO A 85 19.63 -29.15 34.91
N SER A 86 19.33 -28.62 36.11
CA SER A 86 20.36 -28.13 37.02
C SER A 86 21.30 -29.26 37.48
N PHE A 87 22.61 -29.05 37.38
CA PHE A 87 23.63 -29.98 37.86
C PHE A 87 23.47 -30.37 39.34
N LYS A 88 22.80 -29.52 40.15
CA LYS A 88 22.46 -29.80 41.56
C LYS A 88 21.45 -30.95 41.73
N LYS A 89 20.80 -31.40 40.64
CA LYS A 89 19.83 -32.50 40.59
C LYS A 89 20.41 -33.79 39.99
N ILE A 90 21.73 -33.87 39.77
CA ILE A 90 22.39 -35.10 39.36
C ILE A 90 22.26 -36.19 40.46
N ALA A 91 22.11 -37.42 40.03
CA ALA A 91 22.00 -38.66 40.80
C ALA A 91 23.26 -39.53 40.58
N ASP A 92 23.36 -40.68 41.24
CA ASP A 92 24.31 -41.70 40.79
C ASP A 92 23.75 -42.37 39.51
N ASP A 93 24.59 -42.61 38.50
CA ASP A 93 24.13 -43.18 37.23
C ASP A 93 23.50 -44.57 37.39
N ASN A 94 23.88 -45.34 38.42
CA ASN A 94 23.26 -46.63 38.74
C ASN A 94 21.81 -46.50 39.26
N GLU A 95 21.35 -45.30 39.59
CA GLU A 95 19.93 -45.03 39.89
C GLU A 95 19.07 -44.96 38.61
N CYS A 96 19.68 -44.69 37.45
CA CYS A 96 19.06 -44.86 36.14
C CYS A 96 19.36 -46.27 35.63
N ASN A 97 18.50 -47.24 35.97
CA ASN A 97 18.74 -48.67 35.74
C ASN A 97 17.61 -49.41 35.01
N MET A 98 16.58 -48.71 34.54
CA MET A 98 15.49 -49.32 33.78
C MET A 98 15.86 -49.43 32.30
N GLN A 99 15.81 -50.66 31.76
CA GLN A 99 16.09 -50.93 30.34
C GLN A 99 15.04 -50.30 29.41
N CYS A 100 15.44 -49.84 28.23
CA CYS A 100 14.53 -49.27 27.24
C CYS A 100 13.59 -50.32 26.62
N GLU A 101 12.28 -50.03 26.50
CA GLU A 101 11.30 -50.99 25.95
C GLU A 101 11.53 -51.31 24.46
N GLY A 102 12.18 -50.42 23.69
CA GLY A 102 12.56 -50.65 22.29
C GLY A 102 13.91 -51.36 22.12
N ASN A 103 14.81 -51.26 23.10
CA ASN A 103 16.12 -51.94 23.08
C ASN A 103 16.62 -52.24 24.50
N PRO A 104 16.53 -53.50 24.98
CA PRO A 104 16.96 -53.88 26.32
C PRO A 104 18.47 -53.74 26.63
N ARG A 105 19.29 -53.28 25.68
CA ARG A 105 20.71 -52.95 25.90
C ARG A 105 20.96 -51.50 26.33
N GLU A 106 19.95 -50.64 26.24
CA GLU A 106 20.04 -49.22 26.58
C GLU A 106 19.27 -48.88 27.86
N THR A 107 19.64 -47.77 28.49
CA THR A 107 19.08 -47.28 29.74
C THR A 107 18.09 -46.14 29.51
N CYS A 108 16.87 -46.31 30.00
CA CYS A 108 15.76 -45.36 29.90
C CYS A 108 15.30 -44.87 31.29
N GLY A 109 16.25 -44.33 32.07
CA GLY A 109 16.01 -43.72 33.38
C GLY A 109 15.64 -44.72 34.48
N GLY A 110 14.73 -44.29 35.35
CA GLY A 110 14.25 -45.08 36.49
C GLY A 110 13.09 -44.40 37.24
N GLY A 111 12.66 -44.97 38.36
CA GLY A 111 11.60 -44.38 39.19
C GLY A 111 12.00 -43.02 39.76
N LEU A 112 11.39 -41.93 39.28
CA LEU A 112 11.83 -40.54 39.53
C LEU A 112 13.33 -40.30 39.17
N ARG A 113 13.85 -41.04 38.18
CA ARG A 113 15.21 -40.91 37.65
C ARG A 113 15.17 -40.75 36.15
N LEU A 114 15.93 -39.79 35.63
CA LEU A 114 15.86 -39.37 34.24
C LEU A 114 17.26 -39.51 33.62
N SER A 115 17.41 -40.41 32.64
CA SER A 115 18.63 -40.47 31.83
C SER A 115 18.60 -39.30 30.87
N VAL A 116 19.41 -38.26 31.09
CA VAL A 116 19.37 -37.02 30.31
C VAL A 116 20.51 -36.95 29.31
N TYR A 117 20.21 -36.46 28.12
CA TYR A 117 21.13 -36.32 27.00
C TYR A 117 21.03 -34.91 26.39
N ASP A 118 22.14 -34.44 25.84
CA ASP A 118 22.23 -33.29 24.94
C ASP A 118 22.27 -33.83 23.49
N SER A 119 21.49 -33.23 22.59
CA SER A 119 21.55 -33.56 21.16
C SER A 119 22.81 -33.05 20.46
N GLU A 120 23.57 -32.16 21.12
CA GLU A 120 24.66 -31.31 20.62
C GLU A 120 24.30 -30.37 19.46
N GLU A 121 23.25 -30.68 18.69
CA GLU A 121 22.63 -29.78 17.72
C GLU A 121 22.27 -28.44 18.37
N ASP A 122 22.82 -27.37 17.79
CA ASP A 122 22.68 -26.03 18.34
C ASP A 122 21.33 -25.40 17.98
N PHE A 123 20.26 -25.94 18.55
CA PHE A 123 18.95 -25.32 18.54
C PHE A 123 18.91 -23.98 19.28
N SER A 124 19.99 -23.50 19.93
CA SER A 124 19.92 -22.28 20.77
C SER A 124 19.63 -21.01 19.98
N THR A 125 19.99 -20.97 18.70
CA THR A 125 19.64 -19.90 17.76
C THR A 125 18.70 -20.42 16.68
N ALA A 126 17.70 -19.61 16.31
CA ALA A 126 16.99 -19.81 15.04
C ALA A 126 17.68 -18.99 13.96
N LYS A 127 17.74 -19.53 12.74
CA LYS A 127 18.51 -18.94 11.65
C LYS A 127 17.69 -17.87 10.96
N TYR A 128 18.21 -16.64 10.94
CA TYR A 128 17.56 -15.56 10.21
C TYR A 128 17.59 -15.82 8.70
N MET A 129 16.42 -15.73 8.06
CA MET A 129 16.23 -15.96 6.62
C MET A 129 16.21 -14.67 5.79
N GLY A 130 16.32 -13.51 6.45
CA GLY A 130 16.16 -12.18 5.85
C GLY A 130 14.75 -11.62 5.97
N CYS A 131 14.56 -10.43 5.42
CA CYS A 131 13.27 -9.73 5.35
C CYS A 131 12.35 -10.23 4.22
N TYR A 132 11.06 -10.40 4.51
CA TYR A 132 10.04 -10.84 3.53
C TYR A 132 8.82 -9.91 3.53
N LYS A 133 8.30 -9.55 2.36
CA LYS A 133 7.09 -8.74 2.18
C LYS A 133 5.83 -9.59 2.10
N GLU A 134 4.79 -9.15 2.82
CA GLU A 134 3.45 -9.71 2.65
C GLU A 134 2.68 -8.94 1.56
N ARG A 135 1.78 -9.63 0.85
CA ARG A 135 1.01 -9.02 -0.26
C ARG A 135 -0.25 -8.29 0.20
N SER A 136 -0.84 -8.72 1.31
CA SER A 136 -2.04 -8.14 1.92
C SER A 136 -2.22 -8.73 3.33
N VAL A 137 -2.86 -8.00 4.24
CA VAL A 137 -3.34 -8.56 5.52
C VAL A 137 -4.32 -9.72 5.35
N THR A 138 -4.99 -9.82 4.18
CA THR A 138 -5.91 -10.93 3.81
C THR A 138 -5.21 -12.10 3.11
N ALA A 139 -3.91 -11.99 2.82
CA ALA A 139 -3.10 -13.01 2.15
C ALA A 139 -1.73 -13.12 2.82
N ARG A 140 -1.76 -13.48 4.12
CA ARG A 140 -0.58 -13.60 4.99
C ARG A 140 0.39 -14.67 4.46
N LEU A 141 1.68 -14.38 4.55
CA LEU A 141 2.80 -15.22 4.12
C LEU A 141 3.13 -16.32 5.15
N MET A 142 2.70 -16.14 6.40
CA MET A 142 2.87 -17.10 7.49
C MET A 142 1.52 -17.36 8.15
N ALA A 143 0.82 -18.39 7.65
CA ALA A 143 -0.58 -18.69 7.96
C ALA A 143 -0.80 -19.69 9.12
N GLY A 144 0.18 -19.83 10.03
CA GLY A 144 0.06 -20.66 11.23
C GLY A 144 -0.58 -19.91 12.40
N THR A 145 -0.08 -20.14 13.62
CA THR A 145 -0.53 -19.37 14.80
C THR A 145 0.16 -18.02 14.88
N THR A 146 -0.48 -17.05 15.53
CA THR A 146 0.07 -15.71 15.79
C THR A 146 -0.10 -15.33 17.25
N LYS A 147 0.70 -14.37 17.73
CA LYS A 147 0.56 -13.76 19.06
C LYS A 147 1.22 -12.38 19.10
N GLU A 148 0.58 -11.44 19.80
CA GLU A 148 1.18 -10.15 20.15
C GLU A 148 1.95 -10.22 21.48
N PHE A 149 3.07 -9.50 21.56
CA PHE A 149 3.94 -9.33 22.73
C PHE A 149 4.24 -7.84 22.95
N ARG A 150 3.18 -7.01 23.01
CA ARG A 150 3.28 -5.55 23.19
C ARG A 150 4.15 -5.20 24.41
N GLY A 151 5.07 -4.25 24.23
CA GLY A 151 6.03 -3.80 25.24
C GLY A 151 7.07 -4.83 25.66
N THR A 152 7.14 -6.02 25.04
CA THR A 152 8.00 -7.13 25.51
C THR A 152 8.69 -7.94 24.41
N LEU A 153 8.25 -7.90 23.15
CA LEU A 153 8.76 -8.78 22.09
C LEU A 153 10.28 -8.68 21.90
N THR A 154 10.93 -9.83 21.80
CA THR A 154 12.22 -9.98 21.10
C THR A 154 12.09 -11.07 20.04
N ASN A 155 13.01 -11.16 19.08
CA ASN A 155 12.99 -12.26 18.12
C ASN A 155 13.08 -13.60 18.85
N GLN A 156 13.92 -13.69 19.88
CA GLN A 156 14.06 -14.91 20.69
C GLN A 156 12.74 -15.31 21.38
N GLN A 157 11.90 -14.36 21.81
CA GLN A 157 10.57 -14.69 22.33
C GLN A 157 9.62 -15.23 21.26
N CYS A 158 9.64 -14.69 20.05
CA CYS A 158 8.84 -15.21 18.93
C CYS A 158 9.31 -16.62 18.51
N ILE A 159 10.62 -16.78 18.37
CA ILE A 159 11.31 -18.05 18.11
C ILE A 159 10.88 -19.10 19.15
N GLN A 160 10.94 -18.77 20.43
CA GLN A 160 10.55 -19.68 21.51
C GLN A 160 9.06 -20.04 21.44
N PHE A 161 8.18 -19.05 21.30
CA PHE A 161 6.73 -19.27 21.20
C PHE A 161 6.35 -20.18 20.02
N CYS A 162 6.94 -19.97 18.84
CA CYS A 162 6.67 -20.83 17.69
C CYS A 162 7.21 -22.26 17.88
N ARG A 163 8.34 -22.44 18.60
CA ARG A 163 8.86 -23.76 18.99
C ARG A 163 7.97 -24.46 20.00
N ASP A 164 7.50 -23.76 21.03
CA ASP A 164 6.54 -24.29 22.03
C ASP A 164 5.22 -24.74 21.38
N LYS A 165 4.87 -24.15 20.24
CA LYS A 165 3.71 -24.51 19.42
C LYS A 165 4.02 -25.50 18.29
N GLY A 166 5.27 -25.94 18.14
CA GLY A 166 5.69 -26.97 17.18
C GLY A 166 5.67 -26.53 15.71
N PHE A 167 5.84 -25.24 15.42
CA PHE A 167 5.99 -24.70 14.07
C PHE A 167 7.45 -24.76 13.59
N SER A 168 7.67 -24.69 12.28
CA SER A 168 9.00 -24.78 11.65
C SER A 168 9.66 -23.43 11.36
N TYR A 169 8.85 -22.36 11.26
CA TYR A 169 9.30 -21.00 10.99
C TYR A 169 8.64 -20.03 11.96
N ALA A 170 9.38 -19.00 12.37
CA ALA A 170 8.85 -17.82 13.06
C ALA A 170 9.04 -16.58 12.19
N GLY A 171 8.23 -15.56 12.40
CA GLY A 171 8.32 -14.29 11.71
C GLY A 171 7.87 -13.16 12.64
N THR A 172 8.71 -12.16 12.85
CA THR A 172 8.35 -10.98 13.63
C THR A 172 7.93 -9.85 12.70
N GLN A 173 6.90 -9.10 13.09
CA GLN A 173 6.36 -7.95 12.37
C GLN A 173 6.04 -6.83 13.37
N TYR A 174 6.05 -5.59 12.87
CA TYR A 174 5.47 -4.43 13.54
C TYR A 174 5.89 -4.23 15.02
N SER A 175 7.17 -4.48 15.33
CA SER A 175 7.77 -4.34 16.67
C SER A 175 7.29 -5.29 17.77
N TYR A 176 6.03 -5.76 17.72
CA TYR A 176 5.38 -6.57 18.76
C TYR A 176 4.60 -7.80 18.27
N GLU A 177 4.41 -7.98 16.96
CA GLU A 177 3.68 -9.14 16.43
C GLU A 177 4.62 -10.32 16.16
N CYS A 178 4.16 -11.53 16.51
CA CYS A 178 4.82 -12.79 16.20
C CYS A 178 3.89 -13.70 15.39
N PHE A 179 4.42 -14.25 14.29
CA PHE A 179 3.78 -15.17 13.37
C PHE A 179 4.55 -16.48 13.33
N CYS A 180 3.86 -17.60 13.22
CA CYS A 180 4.46 -18.92 13.06
C CYS A 180 3.98 -19.59 11.77
N SER A 181 4.79 -20.47 11.18
CA SER A 181 4.39 -21.25 10.01
C SER A 181 5.06 -22.62 9.97
N ASN A 182 4.43 -23.58 9.27
CA ASN A 182 5.09 -24.81 8.83
C ASN A 182 5.43 -24.78 7.33
N GLU A 183 4.84 -23.85 6.57
CA GLU A 183 5.18 -23.55 5.19
C GLU A 183 6.29 -22.51 5.14
N ARG A 184 7.29 -22.73 4.28
CA ARG A 184 8.45 -21.85 4.10
C ARG A 184 8.05 -20.60 3.29
N PRO A 185 8.33 -19.37 3.76
CA PRO A 185 8.22 -18.17 2.93
C PRO A 185 9.10 -18.28 1.67
N HIS A 186 8.46 -18.18 0.50
CA HIS A 186 9.14 -18.28 -0.80
C HIS A 186 9.94 -17.00 -1.10
N PHE A 187 11.18 -17.11 -1.59
CA PHE A 187 12.04 -15.96 -1.94
C PHE A 187 11.42 -14.92 -2.90
N LYS A 188 10.38 -15.26 -3.67
CA LYS A 188 9.61 -14.30 -4.48
C LYS A 188 8.85 -13.27 -3.64
N SER A 189 8.71 -13.56 -2.34
CA SER A 189 8.20 -12.67 -1.29
C SER A 189 9.32 -12.10 -0.41
N ALA A 190 10.61 -12.22 -0.78
CA ALA A 190 11.66 -11.46 -0.10
C ALA A 190 11.45 -9.94 -0.26
N ALA A 191 12.11 -9.16 0.60
CA ALA A 191 12.07 -7.70 0.63
C ALA A 191 13.52 -7.14 0.67
N ASN A 192 13.68 -5.82 0.75
CA ASN A 192 14.97 -5.26 1.14
C ASN A 192 15.13 -5.46 2.66
N GLU A 193 16.33 -5.78 3.12
CA GLU A 193 16.61 -5.94 4.55
C GLU A 193 16.31 -4.66 5.34
N LYS A 194 16.50 -3.50 4.69
CA LYS A 194 16.15 -2.17 5.22
C LYS A 194 14.65 -1.95 5.43
N ASP A 195 13.78 -2.79 4.87
CA ASP A 195 12.34 -2.71 5.05
C ASP A 195 11.92 -3.32 6.40
N CYS A 196 12.72 -4.25 6.94
CA CYS A 196 12.54 -4.85 8.27
C CYS A 196 13.22 -3.98 9.35
N ASN A 197 12.74 -2.75 9.49
CA ASN A 197 13.36 -1.71 10.33
C ASN A 197 12.62 -1.41 11.65
N SER A 198 11.48 -2.05 11.94
CA SER A 198 10.82 -1.96 13.25
C SER A 198 11.74 -2.47 14.34
N LYS A 199 11.96 -1.70 15.40
CA LYS A 199 12.70 -2.16 16.59
C LYS A 199 11.85 -3.06 17.44
N CYS A 200 12.41 -4.16 17.94
CA CYS A 200 11.67 -5.08 18.82
C CYS A 200 11.32 -4.38 20.15
N ASP A 201 10.05 -4.41 20.56
CA ASP A 201 9.53 -3.72 21.75
C ASP A 201 10.33 -4.01 23.04
N GLY A 202 10.76 -5.26 23.24
CA GLY A 202 11.56 -5.71 24.37
C GLY A 202 13.07 -5.69 24.16
N ASN A 203 13.58 -5.38 22.96
CA ASN A 203 15.01 -5.18 22.72
C ASN A 203 15.28 -4.24 21.52
N ALA A 204 15.50 -2.95 21.80
CA ALA A 204 15.81 -1.95 20.79
C ALA A 204 17.13 -2.19 20.00
N ASN A 205 17.96 -3.15 20.39
CA ASN A 205 19.13 -3.55 19.60
C ASN A 205 18.75 -4.46 18.42
N GLU A 206 17.65 -5.20 18.53
CA GLU A 206 17.13 -6.09 17.49
C GLU A 206 16.15 -5.38 16.54
N TYR A 207 15.85 -6.01 15.40
CA TYR A 207 14.77 -5.63 14.48
C TYR A 207 13.71 -6.74 14.41
N CYS A 208 12.43 -6.36 14.37
CA CYS A 208 11.26 -7.24 14.40
C CYS A 208 10.32 -6.89 13.24
N GLY A 209 10.78 -7.12 12.01
CA GLY A 209 10.01 -6.88 10.78
C GLY A 209 9.73 -5.39 10.51
N GLY A 210 8.55 -5.10 9.97
CA GLY A 210 8.11 -3.76 9.57
C GLY A 210 6.71 -3.76 8.95
N GLY A 211 6.26 -2.64 8.39
CA GLY A 211 4.92 -2.52 7.77
C GLY A 211 4.73 -3.50 6.59
N LEU A 212 3.93 -4.56 6.81
CA LEU A 212 3.85 -5.74 5.92
C LEU A 212 5.23 -6.30 5.55
N LYS A 213 6.14 -6.38 6.53
CA LYS A 213 7.47 -6.99 6.43
C LYS A 213 7.69 -7.93 7.61
N LEU A 214 8.05 -9.18 7.31
CA LEU A 214 8.40 -10.20 8.28
C LEU A 214 9.92 -10.36 8.33
N SER A 215 10.50 -10.19 9.51
CA SER A 215 11.83 -10.73 9.80
C SER A 215 11.64 -12.22 10.06
N VAL A 216 12.01 -13.07 9.10
CA VAL A 216 11.71 -14.52 9.13
C VAL A 216 12.88 -15.33 9.70
N PHE A 217 12.59 -16.33 10.52
CA PHE A 217 13.54 -17.24 11.14
C PHE A 217 13.17 -18.70 10.87
N ASP A 218 14.12 -19.48 10.38
CA ASP A 218 14.04 -20.94 10.33
C ASP A 218 14.38 -21.50 11.72
N LEU A 219 13.41 -22.19 12.32
CA LEU A 219 13.53 -22.65 13.71
C LEU A 219 14.43 -23.89 13.85
N TYR A 220 14.65 -24.63 12.75
CA TYR A 220 15.32 -25.94 12.74
C TYR A 220 16.36 -26.10 11.61
N ASP A 221 16.63 -25.04 10.84
CA ASP A 221 17.49 -25.01 9.64
C ASP A 221 17.11 -26.04 8.57
N LYS A 222 15.83 -26.08 8.20
CA LYS A 222 15.31 -26.80 7.02
C LYS A 222 15.64 -26.10 5.69
N SER A 223 16.42 -25.03 5.73
CA SER A 223 16.65 -24.11 4.61
C SER A 223 17.44 -24.71 3.43
N THR A 224 18.19 -25.79 3.64
CA THR A 224 19.15 -26.38 2.69
C THR A 224 18.54 -26.81 1.37
N ASP A 225 17.45 -27.57 1.40
CA ASP A 225 17.12 -28.49 0.31
C ASP A 225 16.64 -27.77 -0.97
N GLN A 226 15.93 -26.66 -0.80
CA GLN A 226 15.46 -25.80 -1.90
C GLN A 226 16.55 -24.88 -2.47
N VAL A 227 17.63 -24.63 -1.72
CA VAL A 227 18.75 -23.80 -2.18
C VAL A 227 19.63 -24.60 -3.15
N TYR A 228 19.86 -25.88 -2.86
CA TYR A 228 20.66 -26.76 -3.73
C TYR A 228 19.99 -27.06 -5.09
N SER A 229 18.65 -27.09 -5.18
CA SER A 229 17.97 -27.35 -6.48
C SER A 229 18.19 -26.26 -7.51
N ASN A 230 18.50 -25.03 -7.09
CA ASN A 230 18.73 -23.88 -7.96
C ASN A 230 20.23 -23.59 -8.17
N PHE A 231 21.14 -24.39 -7.60
CA PHE A 231 22.58 -24.27 -7.80
C PHE A 231 22.99 -24.77 -9.20
N LEU A 232 23.70 -23.94 -9.96
CA LEU A 232 24.16 -24.26 -11.32
C LEU A 232 25.62 -24.73 -11.35
N GLY A 233 26.43 -24.30 -10.38
CA GLY A 233 27.80 -24.75 -10.21
C GLY A 233 28.78 -23.68 -9.75
N CYS A 234 30.06 -24.05 -9.73
CA CYS A 234 31.20 -23.18 -9.50
C CYS A 234 31.83 -22.70 -10.81
N TYR A 235 32.19 -21.42 -10.90
CA TYR A 235 32.69 -20.78 -12.12
C TYR A 235 33.92 -19.90 -11.84
N GLU A 236 34.80 -19.73 -12.83
CA GLU A 236 35.94 -18.79 -12.78
C GLU A 236 35.49 -17.33 -12.75
N THR A 237 36.05 -16.47 -11.87
CA THR A 237 35.64 -15.04 -11.84
C THR A 237 36.20 -14.20 -12.98
N SER A 238 37.10 -14.75 -13.80
CA SER A 238 37.68 -14.08 -14.98
C SER A 238 36.75 -14.03 -16.19
N SER A 239 35.66 -14.81 -16.22
CA SER A 239 34.83 -15.04 -17.42
C SER A 239 33.56 -14.19 -17.54
N TYR A 240 33.30 -13.30 -16.58
CA TYR A 240 32.07 -12.51 -16.55
C TYR A 240 32.23 -11.18 -17.30
N GLN A 241 31.22 -10.82 -18.09
CA GLN A 241 30.93 -9.41 -18.34
C GLN A 241 30.55 -8.78 -16.99
N ARG A 242 31.51 -8.07 -16.39
CA ARG A 242 31.42 -7.53 -15.03
C ARG A 242 30.71 -6.19 -15.03
N ASP A 243 29.40 -6.25 -15.22
CA ASP A 243 28.53 -5.09 -15.12
C ASP A 243 28.18 -4.87 -13.64
N PHE A 244 28.98 -4.03 -12.97
CA PHE A 244 28.81 -3.75 -11.56
C PHE A 244 27.48 -3.03 -11.29
N LEU A 245 26.81 -3.44 -10.20
CA LEU A 245 26.16 -2.46 -9.33
C LEU A 245 27.11 -2.25 -8.13
N PRO A 246 27.23 -1.03 -7.58
CA PRO A 246 28.19 -0.75 -6.53
C PRO A 246 27.93 -1.61 -5.29
N ASN A 247 29.00 -2.17 -4.73
CA ASN A 247 29.02 -2.69 -3.37
C ASN A 247 28.75 -1.52 -2.42
N ASP A 248 27.54 -1.47 -1.87
CA ASP A 248 27.28 -0.60 -0.73
C ASP A 248 26.59 -1.38 0.40
N GLU A 249 27.05 -1.06 1.61
CA GLU A 249 26.59 -1.49 2.93
C GLU A 249 26.91 -2.89 3.49
N ASP A 250 26.99 -2.88 4.82
CA ASP A 250 27.57 -3.85 5.78
C ASP A 250 26.71 -5.11 6.02
N TYR A 251 25.90 -5.50 5.03
CA TYR A 251 25.02 -6.66 5.11
C TYR A 251 25.71 -7.93 4.57
N PHE A 252 26.28 -7.90 3.37
CA PHE A 252 26.91 -9.08 2.77
C PHE A 252 28.20 -9.50 3.51
N THR A 253 28.86 -8.57 4.20
CA THR A 253 29.98 -8.83 5.12
C THR A 253 29.60 -9.73 6.32
N LYS A 254 28.32 -9.80 6.70
CA LYS A 254 27.84 -10.43 7.94
C LYS A 254 26.72 -11.46 7.76
N LEU A 255 25.90 -11.32 6.72
CA LEU A 255 24.62 -12.04 6.55
C LEU A 255 24.48 -12.74 5.20
N LEU A 256 25.54 -12.81 4.38
CA LEU A 256 25.43 -13.46 3.07
C LEU A 256 25.11 -14.95 3.23
N THR A 257 24.05 -15.37 2.54
CA THR A 257 23.69 -16.76 2.24
C THR A 257 23.27 -16.83 0.77
N PRO A 258 23.25 -18.02 0.14
CA PRO A 258 22.81 -18.13 -1.24
C PRO A 258 21.36 -17.68 -1.46
N GLU A 259 20.45 -18.02 -0.54
CA GLU A 259 19.04 -17.59 -0.58
C GLU A 259 18.91 -16.06 -0.59
N PHE A 260 19.63 -15.37 0.30
CA PHE A 260 19.59 -13.91 0.40
C PHE A 260 20.04 -13.23 -0.91
N CYS A 261 21.11 -13.73 -1.53
CA CYS A 261 21.61 -13.20 -2.78
C CYS A 261 20.73 -13.59 -4.00
N VAL A 262 20.17 -14.81 -4.04
CA VAL A 262 19.16 -15.23 -5.03
C VAL A 262 17.91 -14.35 -4.95
N GLY A 263 17.38 -14.12 -3.75
CA GLY A 263 16.24 -13.24 -3.50
C GLY A 263 16.51 -11.79 -3.88
N TYR A 264 17.70 -11.28 -3.57
CA TYR A 264 18.13 -9.92 -3.97
C TYR A 264 18.21 -9.77 -5.50
N CYS A 265 18.87 -10.70 -6.20
CA CYS A 265 18.99 -10.65 -7.65
C CYS A 265 17.65 -10.85 -8.37
N TYR A 266 16.78 -11.72 -7.86
CA TYR A 266 15.40 -11.87 -8.35
C TYR A 266 14.64 -10.54 -8.32
N HIS A 267 14.73 -9.79 -7.21
CA HIS A 267 14.08 -8.49 -7.05
C HIS A 267 14.63 -7.37 -7.93
N LYS A 268 15.84 -7.56 -8.45
CA LYS A 268 16.51 -6.63 -9.36
C LYS A 268 16.38 -7.03 -10.84
N GLY A 269 15.62 -8.09 -11.16
CA GLY A 269 15.39 -8.57 -12.53
C GLY A 269 16.51 -9.44 -13.13
N TYR A 270 17.51 -9.79 -12.34
CA TYR A 270 18.65 -10.60 -12.79
C TYR A 270 18.35 -12.09 -12.66
N ARG A 271 18.66 -12.83 -13.73
CA ARG A 271 18.32 -14.25 -13.89
C ARG A 271 19.24 -15.20 -13.12
N TYR A 272 20.39 -14.70 -12.69
CA TYR A 272 21.41 -15.43 -11.97
C TYR A 272 21.91 -14.63 -10.77
N ALA A 273 22.25 -15.35 -9.70
CA ALA A 273 22.95 -14.83 -8.54
C ALA A 273 24.28 -15.57 -8.39
N GLY A 274 25.36 -14.84 -8.12
CA GLY A 274 26.69 -15.38 -7.87
C GLY A 274 27.20 -14.93 -6.52
N MET A 275 27.96 -15.78 -5.80
CA MET A 275 28.62 -15.39 -4.55
C MET A 275 30.12 -15.69 -4.58
N GLU A 276 30.95 -14.72 -4.20
CA GLU A 276 32.42 -14.83 -4.15
C GLU A 276 32.94 -14.56 -2.73
N SER A 277 34.12 -15.11 -2.41
CA SER A 277 34.92 -14.80 -1.20
C SER A 277 34.17 -14.94 0.14
N GLY A 278 33.06 -15.69 0.18
CA GLY A 278 32.23 -15.86 1.38
C GLY A 278 31.30 -14.69 1.69
N ASN A 279 31.53 -13.50 1.15
CA ASN A 279 30.96 -12.25 1.63
C ASN A 279 30.50 -11.26 0.54
N SER A 280 30.60 -11.62 -0.74
CA SER A 280 30.21 -10.76 -1.87
C SER A 280 29.09 -11.40 -2.68
N CYS A 281 28.06 -10.62 -3.04
CA CYS A 281 26.91 -11.03 -3.85
C CYS A 281 26.91 -10.29 -5.19
N PHE A 282 26.63 -11.00 -6.27
CA PHE A 282 26.63 -10.50 -7.64
C PHE A 282 25.37 -10.95 -8.37
N CYS A 283 24.85 -10.11 -9.26
CA CYS A 283 23.65 -10.39 -10.04
C CYS A 283 23.97 -10.33 -11.54
N ALA A 284 23.51 -11.32 -12.31
CA ALA A 284 23.82 -11.40 -13.74
C ALA A 284 22.59 -11.74 -14.61
N THR A 285 22.57 -11.22 -15.83
CA THR A 285 21.53 -11.44 -16.85
C THR A 285 21.78 -12.71 -17.66
N GLY A 286 23.05 -13.08 -17.84
CA GLY A 286 23.53 -14.29 -18.50
C GLY A 286 24.69 -14.93 -17.75
N ILE A 287 25.05 -16.16 -18.13
CA ILE A 287 26.25 -16.87 -17.70
C ILE A 287 26.87 -17.58 -18.90
N ASP A 288 28.20 -17.69 -18.92
CA ASP A 288 28.92 -18.47 -19.92
C ASP A 288 29.20 -19.89 -19.39
N ALA A 289 28.78 -20.90 -20.15
CA ALA A 289 28.95 -22.31 -19.81
C ALA A 289 30.40 -22.81 -19.98
N VAL A 290 31.22 -22.14 -20.79
CA VAL A 290 32.62 -22.54 -21.07
C VAL A 290 33.51 -22.49 -19.81
N HIS A 291 33.10 -21.72 -18.81
CA HIS A 291 33.91 -21.39 -17.63
C HIS A 291 33.41 -22.03 -16.32
N LYS A 292 32.54 -23.06 -16.39
CA LYS A 292 32.21 -23.90 -15.23
C LYS A 292 33.42 -24.77 -14.85
N VAL A 293 33.75 -24.79 -13.56
CA VAL A 293 34.81 -25.64 -12.99
C VAL A 293 34.22 -26.71 -12.05
N ASN A 294 35.07 -27.49 -11.39
CA ASN A 294 34.64 -28.44 -10.37
C ASN A 294 34.02 -27.70 -9.17
N ASP A 295 32.81 -28.09 -8.78
CA ASP A 295 32.03 -27.44 -7.73
C ASP A 295 32.74 -27.40 -6.35
N LEU A 296 33.68 -28.33 -6.10
CA LEU A 296 34.54 -28.35 -4.90
C LEU A 296 35.54 -27.17 -4.82
N GLN A 297 35.75 -26.41 -5.90
CA GLN A 297 36.57 -25.20 -5.87
C GLN A 297 35.85 -24.00 -5.24
N CYS A 298 34.51 -24.07 -5.15
CA CYS A 298 33.70 -23.10 -4.43
C CYS A 298 33.49 -23.60 -2.99
N ASN A 299 34.55 -23.50 -2.18
CA ASN A 299 34.63 -24.07 -0.83
C ASN A 299 34.70 -23.02 0.29
N VAL A 300 34.65 -21.72 -0.02
CA VAL A 300 34.70 -20.66 0.99
C VAL A 300 33.35 -20.56 1.71
N PRO A 301 33.30 -20.68 3.05
CA PRO A 301 32.06 -20.56 3.82
C PRO A 301 31.39 -19.20 3.63
N CYS A 302 30.06 -19.14 3.57
CA CYS A 302 29.35 -17.86 3.55
C CYS A 302 29.44 -17.12 4.91
N SER A 303 29.36 -15.79 4.89
CA SER A 303 29.48 -14.94 6.08
C SER A 303 28.29 -15.10 7.05
N GLY A 304 27.07 -15.17 6.51
CA GLY A 304 25.84 -15.37 7.30
C GLY A 304 25.57 -16.81 7.71
N ASP A 305 26.10 -17.79 6.97
CA ASP A 305 26.06 -19.20 7.36
C ASP A 305 27.24 -20.01 6.78
N LYS A 306 28.09 -20.52 7.66
CA LYS A 306 29.30 -21.29 7.31
C LYS A 306 29.01 -22.68 6.72
N LYS A 307 27.78 -23.20 6.88
CA LYS A 307 27.33 -24.45 6.24
C LYS A 307 27.38 -24.32 4.72
N PHE A 308 26.89 -23.20 4.20
CA PHE A 308 26.82 -22.91 2.76
C PHE A 308 28.17 -22.43 2.23
N LYS A 309 28.38 -22.59 0.91
CA LYS A 309 29.62 -22.19 0.23
C LYS A 309 29.34 -21.08 -0.79
N CYS A 310 29.97 -19.93 -0.56
CA CYS A 310 29.77 -18.69 -1.31
C CYS A 310 31.05 -18.37 -2.10
N GLY A 311 31.29 -19.18 -3.13
CA GLY A 311 32.45 -19.05 -4.01
C GLY A 311 33.72 -19.66 -3.43
N GLY A 312 34.84 -19.21 -3.99
CA GLY A 312 36.19 -19.65 -3.70
C GLY A 312 37.20 -18.59 -4.12
N LYS A 313 38.50 -18.91 -4.06
CA LYS A 313 39.55 -17.96 -4.45
C LYS A 313 39.51 -17.73 -5.98
N GLY A 314 38.94 -16.59 -6.39
CA GLY A 314 38.64 -16.31 -7.79
C GLY A 314 37.57 -17.24 -8.36
N LYS A 315 36.56 -17.61 -7.55
CA LYS A 315 35.48 -18.52 -7.95
C LYS A 315 34.11 -18.05 -7.44
N LEU A 316 33.09 -18.15 -8.29
CA LEU A 316 31.70 -17.82 -7.99
C LEU A 316 30.85 -19.08 -7.82
N SER A 317 30.15 -19.22 -6.69
CA SER A 317 29.01 -20.15 -6.58
C SER A 317 27.82 -19.52 -7.29
N VAL A 318 27.28 -20.16 -8.34
CA VAL A 318 26.22 -19.58 -9.19
C VAL A 318 24.89 -20.32 -9.01
N TYR A 319 23.81 -19.55 -8.92
CA TYR A 319 22.45 -20.02 -8.72
C TYR A 319 21.48 -19.36 -9.70
N HIS A 320 20.41 -20.05 -10.06
CA HIS A 320 19.30 -19.52 -10.86
C HIS A 320 18.26 -18.82 -9.97
N THR A 321 17.67 -17.72 -10.44
CA THR A 321 16.65 -16.95 -9.68
C THR A 321 15.21 -17.33 -10.04
N GLU A 322 15.00 -18.41 -10.79
CA GLU A 322 13.71 -18.82 -11.41
C GLU A 322 13.09 -17.79 -12.37
N ILE A 323 13.83 -16.73 -12.76
CA ILE A 323 13.41 -15.85 -13.86
C ILE A 323 13.48 -16.65 -15.18
N SER A 324 12.30 -16.86 -15.76
CA SER A 324 12.10 -17.37 -17.12
C SER A 324 12.92 -16.57 -18.13
N ASP A 325 13.58 -17.23 -19.08
CA ASP A 325 14.29 -16.49 -20.13
C ASP A 325 13.32 -15.84 -21.10
N GLN A 326 13.47 -14.53 -21.31
CA GLN A 326 12.68 -13.80 -22.28
C GLN A 326 13.62 -13.24 -23.36
N SER A 327 13.92 -14.09 -24.35
CA SER A 327 14.65 -13.66 -25.55
C SER A 327 13.92 -12.50 -26.23
N GLU A 328 14.65 -11.47 -26.65
CA GLU A 328 14.09 -10.32 -27.37
C GLU A 328 13.71 -10.64 -28.83
N GLU A 329 14.15 -11.80 -29.32
CA GLU A 329 13.91 -12.31 -30.67
C GLU A 329 12.42 -12.43 -30.97
N GLY A 330 11.98 -11.80 -32.07
CA GLY A 330 10.56 -11.73 -32.44
C GLY A 330 9.68 -10.86 -31.52
N ARG A 331 10.25 -10.11 -30.57
CA ARG A 331 9.50 -9.26 -29.62
C ARG A 331 9.65 -7.77 -29.82
N LEU A 332 10.70 -7.33 -30.52
CA LEU A 332 10.88 -5.94 -30.92
C LEU A 332 9.64 -5.48 -31.72
N LEU A 333 9.06 -4.35 -31.33
CA LEU A 333 7.94 -3.70 -31.99
C LEU A 333 8.36 -2.51 -32.85
N GLY A 334 9.61 -2.04 -32.70
CA GLY A 334 10.18 -0.93 -33.45
C GLY A 334 10.86 0.11 -32.54
N CYS A 335 11.36 1.17 -33.17
CA CYS A 335 11.80 2.40 -32.51
C CYS A 335 10.64 3.40 -32.50
N PHE A 336 10.41 4.08 -31.37
CA PHE A 336 9.33 5.05 -31.23
C PHE A 336 9.87 6.38 -30.67
N GLU A 337 9.22 7.48 -31.04
CA GLU A 337 9.40 8.78 -30.39
C GLU A 337 8.74 8.78 -29.00
N ASP A 338 9.34 9.50 -28.07
CA ASP A 338 8.89 9.63 -26.68
C ASP A 338 8.94 11.10 -26.25
N SER A 339 8.12 11.50 -25.28
CA SER A 339 8.05 12.87 -24.78
C SER A 339 7.96 12.93 -23.26
N SER A 340 8.56 13.96 -22.66
CA SER A 340 8.39 14.31 -21.25
C SER A 340 6.94 14.66 -20.89
N THR A 341 6.15 15.17 -21.83
CA THR A 341 4.74 15.52 -21.62
C THR A 341 3.78 14.34 -21.79
N LEU A 342 4.16 13.35 -22.61
CA LEU A 342 3.39 12.15 -22.90
C LEU A 342 4.34 10.97 -23.17
N ARG A 343 4.70 10.24 -22.11
CA ARG A 343 5.55 9.04 -22.22
C ARG A 343 4.85 7.94 -23.00
N THR A 344 5.51 7.44 -24.04
CA THR A 344 5.02 6.38 -24.93
C THR A 344 4.81 5.05 -24.18
N LEU A 345 5.61 4.81 -23.14
CA LEU A 345 5.37 3.78 -22.11
C LEU A 345 5.25 4.44 -20.72
N SER A 346 4.02 4.61 -20.23
CA SER A 346 3.67 5.43 -19.06
C SER A 346 3.29 4.63 -17.79
N GLY A 347 3.80 3.40 -17.65
CA GLY A 347 3.49 2.51 -16.52
C GLY A 347 4.52 2.50 -15.39
N LEU A 348 5.80 2.38 -15.72
CA LEU A 348 6.95 2.50 -14.80
C LEU A 348 8.12 3.12 -15.56
N GLU A 349 8.92 3.93 -14.87
CA GLU A 349 10.20 4.48 -15.32
C GLU A 349 11.28 4.09 -14.28
N THR A 350 12.41 3.54 -14.73
CA THR A 350 13.54 3.15 -13.88
C THR A 350 14.87 3.27 -14.63
N VAL A 351 15.98 3.36 -13.90
CA VAL A 351 17.31 3.70 -14.45
C VAL A 351 18.35 2.65 -14.06
N PHE A 352 19.02 2.08 -15.06
CA PHE A 352 20.06 1.07 -14.93
C PHE A 352 21.39 1.60 -15.54
N LYS A 353 21.99 2.60 -14.88
CA LYS A 353 23.14 3.40 -15.39
C LYS A 353 24.24 2.59 -16.07
N GLU A 354 24.64 1.47 -15.48
CA GLU A 354 25.74 0.63 -15.94
C GLU A 354 25.29 -0.71 -16.54
N THR A 355 24.04 -1.12 -16.30
CA THR A 355 23.58 -2.51 -16.55
C THR A 355 22.36 -2.64 -17.46
N ASN A 356 21.80 -1.53 -17.96
CA ASN A 356 20.62 -1.57 -18.83
C ASN A 356 20.86 -2.44 -20.07
N THR A 357 19.88 -3.28 -20.38
CA THR A 357 19.77 -4.05 -21.63
C THR A 357 18.28 -4.25 -21.93
N PRO A 358 17.90 -4.52 -23.20
CA PRO A 358 16.50 -4.75 -23.55
C PRO A 358 15.94 -5.95 -22.78
N ARG A 359 16.74 -7.02 -22.62
CA ARG A 359 16.41 -8.23 -21.87
C ARG A 359 16.23 -8.00 -20.36
N LEU A 360 17.09 -7.18 -19.72
CA LEU A 360 16.90 -6.80 -18.31
C LEU A 360 15.60 -6.00 -18.13
N CYS A 361 15.37 -4.99 -18.97
CA CYS A 361 14.17 -4.17 -18.91
C CYS A 361 12.90 -5.02 -19.15
N LEU A 362 12.91 -5.90 -20.17
CA LEU A 362 11.80 -6.81 -20.48
C LEU A 362 11.51 -7.77 -19.32
N ASN A 363 12.54 -8.36 -18.70
CA ASN A 363 12.38 -9.20 -17.51
C ASN A 363 11.71 -8.43 -16.35
N VAL A 364 12.20 -7.22 -16.03
CA VAL A 364 11.64 -6.37 -14.96
C VAL A 364 10.19 -6.01 -15.24
N CYS A 365 9.87 -5.55 -16.45
CA CYS A 365 8.51 -5.22 -16.84
C CYS A 365 7.58 -6.44 -16.81
N LEU A 366 8.04 -7.61 -17.25
CA LEU A 366 7.26 -8.86 -17.18
C LEU A 366 7.02 -9.33 -15.75
N GLN A 367 8.04 -9.29 -14.87
CA GLN A 367 7.89 -9.62 -13.45
C GLN A 367 6.85 -8.74 -12.75
N LEU A 368 6.74 -7.48 -13.15
CA LEU A 368 5.76 -6.51 -12.66
C LEU A 368 4.42 -6.55 -13.42
N GLY A 369 4.25 -7.50 -14.36
CA GLY A 369 3.00 -7.76 -15.06
C GLY A 369 2.70 -6.85 -16.25
N PHE A 370 3.62 -5.96 -16.62
CA PHE A 370 3.43 -5.05 -17.76
C PHE A 370 3.46 -5.79 -19.10
N LYS A 371 2.69 -5.30 -20.09
CA LYS A 371 2.59 -5.89 -21.44
C LYS A 371 3.73 -5.49 -22.38
N TYR A 372 4.33 -4.33 -22.13
CA TYR A 372 5.37 -3.73 -22.96
C TYR A 372 6.52 -3.26 -22.08
N ALA A 373 7.72 -3.40 -22.60
CA ALA A 373 8.97 -2.88 -22.06
C ALA A 373 9.64 -2.05 -23.13
N GLY A 374 10.49 -1.11 -22.75
CA GLY A 374 11.29 -0.38 -23.72
C GLY A 374 12.42 0.38 -23.08
N VAL A 375 13.46 0.63 -23.87
CA VAL A 375 14.73 1.20 -23.40
C VAL A 375 15.07 2.46 -24.18
N GLN A 376 15.60 3.45 -23.46
CA GLN A 376 15.84 4.81 -23.95
C GLN A 376 17.14 5.36 -23.39
N TYR A 377 17.73 6.31 -24.13
CA TYR A 377 18.92 7.06 -23.75
C TYR A 377 20.10 6.21 -23.20
N GLY A 378 20.23 4.96 -23.68
CA GLY A 378 21.19 3.98 -23.18
C GLY A 378 20.78 3.34 -21.85
N TYR A 379 20.52 4.13 -20.80
CA TYR A 379 20.38 3.62 -19.42
C TYR A 379 18.95 3.58 -18.85
N GLU A 380 17.95 4.10 -19.56
CA GLU A 380 16.57 4.21 -19.08
C GLU A 380 15.76 2.98 -19.49
N CYS A 381 14.86 2.54 -18.60
CA CYS A 381 13.95 1.44 -18.82
C CYS A 381 12.51 1.86 -18.45
N PHE A 382 11.59 1.63 -19.37
CA PHE A 382 10.19 1.98 -19.29
C PHE A 382 9.30 0.75 -19.43
N CYS A 383 8.22 0.69 -18.66
CA CYS A 383 7.19 -0.34 -18.79
C CYS A 383 5.83 0.27 -19.11
N GLY A 384 4.98 -0.45 -19.84
CA GLY A 384 3.64 0.02 -20.21
C GLY A 384 2.63 -1.10 -20.46
N ASN A 385 1.36 -0.74 -20.47
CA ASN A 385 0.23 -1.66 -20.70
C ASN A 385 -0.60 -1.35 -21.95
N ARG A 386 -0.42 -0.17 -22.56
CA ARG A 386 -0.96 0.17 -23.88
C ARG A 386 0.07 -0.18 -24.97
N PRO A 387 -0.35 -0.61 -26.17
CA PRO A 387 0.56 -0.73 -27.31
C PRO A 387 1.13 0.66 -27.67
N PRO A 388 2.36 0.72 -28.21
CA PRO A 388 2.91 1.97 -28.72
C PRO A 388 2.11 2.48 -29.93
N PRO A 389 1.86 3.80 -30.07
CA PRO A 389 1.22 4.37 -31.25
C PRO A 389 2.10 4.24 -32.50
N ARG A 390 1.53 3.81 -33.63
CA ARG A 390 2.27 3.61 -34.89
C ARG A 390 2.69 4.90 -35.59
N ASP A 391 1.99 5.99 -35.31
CA ASP A 391 2.30 7.34 -35.75
C ASP A 391 3.57 7.92 -35.08
N LEU A 392 3.95 7.37 -33.91
CA LEU A 392 5.23 7.66 -33.26
C LEU A 392 6.37 6.74 -33.72
N GLU A 393 6.11 5.74 -34.58
CA GLU A 393 7.12 4.80 -35.08
C GLU A 393 8.17 5.53 -35.95
N LYS A 394 9.46 5.28 -35.68
CA LYS A 394 10.61 5.89 -36.35
C LYS A 394 11.53 4.81 -36.93
N PRO A 395 12.36 5.15 -37.95
CA PRO A 395 13.44 4.28 -38.40
C PRO A 395 14.29 3.75 -37.23
N GLU A 396 14.56 2.45 -37.20
CA GLU A 396 15.30 1.80 -36.10
C GLU A 396 16.68 2.42 -35.84
N SER A 397 17.29 3.04 -36.87
CA SER A 397 18.53 3.81 -36.80
C SER A 397 18.48 5.01 -35.84
N GLU A 398 17.30 5.55 -35.50
CA GLU A 398 17.17 6.60 -34.48
C GLU A 398 17.28 6.03 -33.05
N CYS A 399 17.03 4.73 -32.86
CA CYS A 399 17.26 4.01 -31.62
C CYS A 399 18.66 3.34 -31.61
N SER A 400 19.71 4.13 -31.85
CA SER A 400 21.10 3.65 -32.05
C SER A 400 22.06 3.88 -30.89
N MET A 401 21.60 4.35 -29.72
CA MET A 401 22.43 4.38 -28.51
C MET A 401 22.68 2.97 -28.00
N LYS A 402 23.96 2.61 -27.85
CA LYS A 402 24.36 1.30 -27.32
C LYS A 402 23.97 1.15 -25.85
N CYS A 403 23.55 -0.05 -25.48
CA CYS A 403 23.30 -0.37 -24.07
C CYS A 403 24.60 -0.39 -23.25
N PRO A 404 24.58 0.08 -21.99
CA PRO A 404 25.74 0.01 -21.12
C PRO A 404 26.09 -1.46 -20.77
N GLY A 405 25.09 -2.29 -20.47
CA GLY A 405 25.26 -3.71 -20.11
C GLY A 405 25.26 -4.70 -21.28
N ASP A 406 25.20 -4.22 -22.54
CA ASP A 406 25.57 -5.02 -23.72
C ASP A 406 25.85 -4.09 -24.91
N ARG A 407 27.14 -3.88 -25.22
CA ARG A 407 27.57 -2.97 -26.31
C ARG A 407 27.29 -3.50 -27.72
N LEU A 408 26.72 -4.70 -27.86
CA LEU A 408 26.18 -5.26 -29.10
C LEU A 408 24.67 -5.00 -29.26
N LYS A 409 23.99 -4.52 -28.21
CA LYS A 409 22.54 -4.19 -28.21
C LYS A 409 22.32 -2.69 -28.22
N MET A 410 21.14 -2.29 -28.69
CA MET A 410 20.69 -0.90 -28.67
C MET A 410 19.66 -0.68 -27.56
N CYS A 411 19.74 0.49 -26.92
CA CYS A 411 18.89 0.94 -25.82
C CYS A 411 18.28 2.31 -26.13
N GLY A 412 17.58 2.38 -27.26
CA GLY A 412 16.89 3.58 -27.73
C GLY A 412 17.83 4.70 -28.16
N GLY A 413 17.47 5.94 -27.85
CA GLY A 413 18.20 7.16 -28.18
C GLY A 413 17.70 8.34 -27.35
N GLY A 414 18.11 9.57 -27.69
CA GLY A 414 17.54 10.78 -27.07
C GLY A 414 16.11 11.00 -27.54
N TRP A 415 15.12 10.90 -26.64
CA TRP A 415 13.68 10.89 -26.96
C TRP A 415 13.29 9.81 -27.99
N ARG A 416 13.99 8.68 -27.93
CA ARG A 416 13.76 7.50 -28.77
C ARG A 416 13.74 6.26 -27.89
N LEU A 417 12.62 5.55 -27.92
CA LEU A 417 12.29 4.44 -27.04
C LEU A 417 12.17 3.18 -27.90
N LEU A 418 13.09 2.23 -27.71
CA LEU A 418 13.10 0.96 -28.44
C LEU A 418 12.20 -0.03 -27.69
N ILE A 419 11.07 -0.43 -28.28
CA ILE A 419 9.95 -1.07 -27.55
C ILE A 419 9.82 -2.56 -27.89
N PHE A 420 9.56 -3.36 -26.86
CA PHE A 420 9.43 -4.81 -26.91
C PHE A 420 8.13 -5.26 -26.24
N ASN A 421 7.50 -6.29 -26.78
CA ASN A 421 6.38 -7.00 -26.14
C ASN A 421 6.92 -7.95 -25.06
N THR A 422 6.39 -7.91 -23.84
CA THR A 422 6.84 -8.80 -22.75
C THR A 422 6.34 -10.23 -22.91
N GLY A 423 5.31 -10.46 -23.73
CA GLY A 423 4.56 -11.71 -23.85
C GLY A 423 3.31 -11.75 -22.95
N SER A 424 3.13 -10.79 -22.04
CA SER A 424 1.99 -10.72 -21.11
C SER A 424 0.70 -10.23 -21.79
N GLY A 425 0.11 -11.03 -22.69
CA GLY A 425 -1.19 -10.67 -23.26
C GLY A 425 -1.68 -11.42 -24.50
N SER A 426 -0.88 -12.30 -25.12
CA SER A 426 -1.35 -13.13 -26.23
C SER A 426 -1.78 -14.51 -25.75
N GLY A 427 -2.96 -14.96 -26.20
CA GLY A 427 -3.37 -16.38 -26.12
C GLY A 427 -2.60 -17.28 -27.09
N ALA A 428 -1.30 -17.03 -27.27
CA ALA A 428 -0.46 -17.78 -28.16
C ALA A 428 -0.23 -19.18 -27.57
N LYS A 429 -0.74 -20.21 -28.25
CA LYS A 429 -0.20 -21.57 -28.07
C LYS A 429 1.32 -21.50 -28.30
N PRO A 430 2.14 -22.24 -27.54
CA PRO A 430 3.57 -22.29 -27.79
C PRO A 430 3.80 -22.71 -29.25
N ALA A 431 4.52 -21.88 -29.99
CA ALA A 431 4.93 -22.24 -31.34
C ALA A 431 5.85 -23.46 -31.23
N VAL A 432 5.42 -24.59 -31.80
CA VAL A 432 6.25 -25.79 -31.86
C VAL A 432 7.42 -25.47 -32.78
N VAL A 433 8.59 -25.23 -32.19
CA VAL A 433 9.83 -25.06 -32.94
C VAL A 433 10.18 -26.42 -33.55
N VAL A 434 9.76 -26.61 -34.80
CA VAL A 434 10.17 -27.76 -35.61
C VAL A 434 11.62 -27.53 -36.02
N THR A 435 12.55 -27.91 -35.15
CA THR A 435 13.97 -28.01 -35.48
C THR A 435 14.15 -29.08 -36.55
N GLN A 436 14.24 -28.66 -37.81
CA GLN A 436 14.87 -29.50 -38.83
C GLN A 436 16.34 -29.70 -38.44
N PRO A 437 16.85 -30.94 -38.38
CA PRO A 437 18.25 -31.16 -38.05
C PRO A 437 19.16 -30.64 -39.16
N ALA A 438 20.23 -29.94 -38.79
CA ALA A 438 21.20 -29.42 -39.75
C ALA A 438 21.93 -30.57 -40.49
N THR A 439 22.10 -30.42 -41.80
CA THR A 439 22.69 -31.45 -42.67
C THR A 439 24.19 -31.61 -42.40
N ILE A 440 24.58 -32.70 -41.74
CA ILE A 440 25.99 -33.10 -41.64
C ILE A 440 26.40 -33.80 -42.94
N LEU A 441 27.48 -33.33 -43.57
CA LEU A 441 28.11 -33.98 -44.72
C LEU A 441 28.90 -35.22 -44.27
N THR A 442 28.31 -36.40 -44.42
CA THR A 442 29.02 -37.69 -44.46
C THR A 442 28.53 -38.51 -45.66
N ALA A 443 29.45 -39.06 -46.43
CA ALA A 443 29.16 -39.72 -47.69
C ALA A 443 28.87 -41.22 -47.54
N ALA A 444 27.96 -41.74 -48.39
CA ALA A 444 27.71 -43.16 -48.66
C ALA A 444 27.10 -43.99 -47.49
N THR A 445 26.23 -45.00 -47.69
CA THR A 445 25.62 -45.52 -48.93
C THR A 445 24.29 -46.25 -48.63
N GLN A 446 23.42 -46.29 -49.65
CA GLN A 446 22.38 -47.31 -49.92
C GLN A 446 21.10 -47.43 -49.05
N ARG A 447 20.04 -47.74 -49.81
CA ARG A 447 18.59 -47.91 -49.58
C ARG A 447 18.23 -49.37 -49.19
N PRO A 448 16.94 -49.77 -48.98
CA PRO A 448 15.74 -49.09 -48.41
C PRO A 448 14.81 -50.06 -47.57
N TYR A 449 13.47 -49.82 -47.56
CA TYR A 449 12.31 -50.69 -47.16
C TYR A 449 11.83 -50.56 -45.67
N THR A 450 10.71 -49.87 -45.36
CA THR A 450 9.26 -50.32 -45.18
C THR A 450 8.95 -51.13 -43.89
N LEU A 451 7.78 -51.13 -43.21
CA LEU A 451 6.40 -50.61 -43.44
C LEU A 451 5.51 -50.62 -42.13
N THR A 452 4.56 -49.67 -41.95
CA THR A 452 3.21 -49.72 -41.25
C THR A 452 2.91 -50.16 -39.78
N THR A 453 1.94 -49.44 -39.15
CA THR A 453 0.83 -49.89 -38.21
C THR A 453 1.16 -50.34 -36.75
N ILE A 454 0.26 -50.38 -35.73
CA ILE A 454 -1.19 -50.06 -35.56
C ILE A 454 -1.57 -49.58 -34.11
N SER A 455 -2.83 -49.15 -33.90
CA SER A 455 -3.43 -48.50 -32.69
C SER A 455 -3.89 -49.43 -31.51
N THR A 456 -4.30 -48.82 -30.38
CA THR A 456 -5.18 -49.42 -29.31
C THR A 456 -5.91 -48.35 -28.46
N THR A 457 -6.92 -48.72 -27.64
CA THR A 457 -8.11 -47.85 -27.37
C THR A 457 -8.84 -48.03 -26.01
N THR A 458 -9.42 -46.95 -25.42
CA THR A 458 -10.50 -46.87 -24.35
C THR A 458 -10.19 -47.23 -22.87
N ARG A 459 -10.99 -46.93 -21.80
CA ARG A 459 -12.40 -46.42 -21.58
C ARG A 459 -12.63 -45.72 -20.20
N LYS A 460 -13.86 -45.19 -19.91
CA LYS A 460 -14.38 -44.65 -18.61
C LYS A 460 -15.65 -45.41 -18.10
N PRO A 461 -16.04 -45.34 -16.79
CA PRO A 461 -17.09 -44.46 -16.20
C PRO A 461 -16.66 -43.82 -14.83
N SER A 462 -17.38 -43.07 -13.95
CA SER A 462 -18.80 -42.63 -13.69
C SER A 462 -19.64 -43.52 -12.70
N THR A 463 -20.50 -43.09 -11.74
CA THR A 463 -21.00 -41.78 -11.17
C THR A 463 -21.86 -41.99 -9.85
N LEU A 464 -22.50 -40.94 -9.26
CA LEU A 464 -23.56 -40.88 -8.18
C LEU A 464 -23.13 -40.93 -6.68
N LEU A 465 -23.94 -40.52 -5.65
CA LEU A 465 -24.73 -39.28 -5.35
C LEU A 465 -25.35 -39.26 -3.89
N MET A 466 -25.62 -38.07 -3.31
CA MET A 466 -26.63 -37.69 -2.25
C MET A 466 -26.52 -38.02 -0.70
N ASN A 467 -26.67 -36.95 0.13
CA ASN A 467 -27.55 -36.73 1.33
C ASN A 467 -27.48 -37.63 2.62
N THR A 468 -27.91 -37.27 3.87
CA THR A 468 -28.54 -36.06 4.52
C THR A 468 -28.56 -36.15 6.09
N GLN A 469 -28.48 -35.01 6.82
CA GLN A 469 -29.20 -34.65 8.10
C GLN A 469 -28.99 -35.50 9.41
N THR A 470 -29.29 -35.10 10.69
CA THR A 470 -29.78 -33.86 11.38
C THR A 470 -29.52 -33.85 12.92
N THR A 471 -29.44 -32.64 13.52
CA THR A 471 -29.82 -32.17 14.91
C THR A 471 -29.49 -32.91 16.22
N TRP A 472 -29.20 -32.15 17.29
CA TRP A 472 -30.04 -32.02 18.52
C TRP A 472 -29.71 -30.72 19.32
N ARG A 473 -30.40 -30.42 20.44
CA ARG A 473 -30.41 -29.13 21.19
C ARG A 473 -30.26 -29.29 22.74
N PRO A 474 -30.05 -28.20 23.52
CA PRO A 474 -29.66 -28.24 24.95
C PRO A 474 -30.76 -27.83 25.97
N PRO A 475 -30.47 -27.93 27.29
CA PRO A 475 -30.95 -27.04 28.38
C PRO A 475 -29.80 -26.08 28.84
N THR A 476 -29.94 -24.88 29.43
CA THR A 476 -30.87 -24.30 30.44
C THR A 476 -30.71 -24.90 31.86
N GLU A 477 -30.87 -24.21 33.00
CA GLU A 477 -31.30 -22.83 33.38
C GLU A 477 -30.73 -22.53 34.82
N GLN A 478 -30.91 -21.44 35.61
CA GLN A 478 -31.77 -20.23 35.68
C GLN A 478 -31.13 -19.21 36.70
N ASN A 479 -31.75 -18.03 36.94
CA ASN A 479 -31.73 -17.20 38.20
C ASN A 479 -30.47 -16.39 38.61
N GLN A 480 -30.49 -15.05 38.79
CA GLN A 480 -31.25 -14.08 39.66
C GLN A 480 -30.38 -13.62 40.86
N GLU A 481 -30.34 -12.36 41.32
CA GLU A 481 -30.87 -11.06 40.81
C GLU A 481 -30.02 -9.90 41.45
N SER A 482 -30.39 -8.63 41.71
CA SER A 482 -31.66 -7.86 41.83
C SER A 482 -31.49 -6.37 41.43
N THR A 483 -31.92 -5.40 42.25
CA THR A 483 -32.05 -3.96 41.93
C THR A 483 -31.70 -3.02 43.09
N GLN A 484 -31.30 -1.76 42.80
CA GLN A 484 -31.97 -0.55 43.33
C GLN A 484 -31.52 0.75 42.61
N GLN A 485 -32.30 1.85 42.74
CA GLN A 485 -32.04 3.16 42.12
C GLN A 485 -32.41 4.34 43.04
N LYS A 486 -31.58 5.41 43.00
CA LYS A 486 -31.97 6.85 43.14
C LYS A 486 -32.56 7.27 44.52
N PRO A 487 -32.88 8.56 44.80
CA PRO A 487 -32.93 9.78 43.95
C PRO A 487 -32.06 10.98 44.48
N TRP A 488 -31.74 12.00 43.67
CA TRP A 488 -32.33 13.38 43.59
C TRP A 488 -32.26 14.24 44.89
N ASP A 489 -32.07 15.57 44.88
CA ASP A 489 -31.86 16.52 43.76
C ASP A 489 -31.21 17.87 44.16
N ASN A 490 -30.79 18.63 43.13
CA ASN A 490 -30.73 20.10 42.98
C ASN A 490 -30.50 21.05 44.19
N ASN A 491 -29.55 21.98 44.02
CA ASN A 491 -29.91 23.40 43.82
C ASN A 491 -28.83 24.27 43.12
N LYS A 492 -29.31 25.31 42.44
CA LYS A 492 -28.63 26.39 41.68
C LYS A 492 -28.99 27.75 42.39
N PRO A 493 -28.74 28.98 41.90
CA PRO A 493 -27.87 29.48 40.81
C PRO A 493 -27.10 30.82 41.07
N GLN A 494 -26.23 31.23 40.12
CA GLN A 494 -26.00 32.64 39.66
C GLN A 494 -25.42 33.70 40.65
N ASP A 495 -24.85 34.86 40.26
CA ASP A 495 -24.37 35.37 38.95
C ASP A 495 -23.30 36.49 39.06
N GLN A 496 -22.64 36.78 37.92
CA GLN A 496 -22.15 38.07 37.39
C GLN A 496 -21.18 39.03 38.15
N SER A 497 -20.08 39.30 37.43
CA SER A 497 -19.18 40.49 37.29
C SER A 497 -19.67 41.91 37.63
N PRO A 498 -18.72 42.87 37.80
CA PRO A 498 -18.60 43.97 36.82
C PRO A 498 -17.14 44.33 36.36
N TRP A 499 -16.99 45.41 35.56
CA TRP A 499 -15.81 45.79 34.71
C TRP A 499 -14.95 46.97 35.25
N GLY A 500 -13.74 47.23 34.69
CA GLY A 500 -13.22 48.62 34.58
C GLY A 500 -11.69 48.95 34.50
N SER A 501 -11.07 48.85 33.30
CA SER A 501 -10.13 49.83 32.66
C SER A 501 -8.82 50.44 33.30
N ASN A 502 -7.69 50.23 32.60
CA ASN A 502 -6.58 51.19 32.24
C ASN A 502 -5.42 51.67 33.19
N LYS A 503 -4.18 51.17 32.93
CA LYS A 503 -2.85 51.85 32.69
C LYS A 503 -2.25 52.95 33.65
N PRO A 504 -0.92 53.30 33.61
CA PRO A 504 0.34 52.56 33.29
C PRO A 504 1.63 52.95 34.14
N GLN A 505 2.83 52.50 33.72
CA GLN A 505 4.21 53.09 33.83
C GLN A 505 5.26 52.79 34.97
N GLN A 506 6.44 52.31 34.51
CA GLN A 506 7.87 52.63 34.80
C GLN A 506 8.65 52.35 36.15
N GLN A 507 9.57 51.38 36.06
CA GLN A 507 11.06 51.42 36.26
C GLN A 507 11.79 51.94 37.55
N SER A 508 12.40 50.98 38.30
CA SER A 508 13.81 50.88 38.84
C SER A 508 14.54 52.03 39.58
N PRO A 509 15.31 51.77 40.68
CA PRO A 509 16.79 51.59 40.54
C PRO A 509 17.63 50.79 41.61
N TRP A 510 18.63 50.02 41.11
CA TRP A 510 20.09 49.87 41.51
C TRP A 510 20.69 49.31 42.85
N ALA A 511 21.88 48.70 42.67
CA ALA A 511 23.07 48.46 43.57
C ALA A 511 23.10 47.27 44.58
N THR A 512 24.21 46.53 44.85
CA THR A 512 25.61 46.54 44.29
C THR A 512 26.05 45.15 43.70
N THR A 513 27.09 44.33 44.03
CA THR A 513 28.24 44.27 45.00
C THR A 513 29.32 43.24 44.47
N LYS A 514 30.54 43.11 45.06
CA LYS A 514 31.60 42.13 44.65
C LYS A 514 32.63 41.76 45.77
N PRO A 515 33.42 40.68 45.61
CA PRO A 515 34.90 40.77 45.63
C PRO A 515 35.62 39.96 44.50
N GLN A 516 36.96 39.75 44.59
CA GLN A 516 37.87 39.38 43.46
C GLN A 516 38.87 38.23 43.77
N GLN A 517 39.47 37.63 42.72
CA GLN A 517 40.95 37.50 42.55
C GLN A 517 41.36 37.20 41.08
N GLN A 518 42.66 37.12 40.76
CA GLN A 518 43.24 37.12 39.38
C GLN A 518 44.42 36.13 39.18
N SER A 519 44.83 35.95 37.91
CA SER A 519 45.88 35.06 37.38
C SER A 519 47.34 35.50 37.65
N PRO A 520 48.34 34.64 37.36
CA PRO A 520 49.47 35.05 36.49
C PRO A 520 49.96 33.96 35.50
N TRP A 521 51.14 34.16 34.87
CA TRP A 521 51.63 33.47 33.66
C TRP A 521 53.05 32.83 33.76
N ASP A 522 53.30 31.89 32.83
CA ASP A 522 54.52 31.64 32.02
C ASP A 522 55.74 30.78 32.43
N THR A 523 56.38 30.25 31.38
CA THR A 523 57.72 29.67 31.18
C THR A 523 58.09 28.30 31.78
N THR A 524 58.20 27.29 30.91
CA THR A 524 59.49 26.61 30.57
C THR A 524 59.35 25.60 29.42
N LYS A 525 60.42 25.40 28.64
CA LYS A 525 60.56 24.37 27.59
C LYS A 525 62.05 24.16 27.29
N PRO A 526 62.53 22.91 27.13
CA PRO A 526 63.43 22.65 25.99
C PRO A 526 63.40 21.21 25.43
N GLN A 527 63.38 21.10 24.09
CA GLN A 527 64.08 20.07 23.27
C GLN A 527 63.72 18.57 23.48
N GLN A 528 63.91 17.63 22.55
CA GLN A 528 64.21 17.58 21.10
C GLN A 528 63.51 16.27 20.57
N GLN A 529 63.46 15.87 19.30
CA GLN A 529 64.15 16.25 18.05
C GLN A 529 63.21 16.00 16.83
N SER A 530 63.76 16.01 15.60
CA SER A 530 63.17 15.48 14.36
C SER A 530 64.29 14.83 13.53
N PRO A 531 64.01 14.05 12.47
CA PRO A 531 63.98 14.71 11.16
C PRO A 531 63.03 14.12 10.07
N TRP A 532 62.74 15.03 9.14
CA TRP A 532 62.51 14.96 7.68
C TRP A 532 63.24 13.82 6.93
N ASP A 533 62.93 13.45 5.67
CA ASP A 533 61.97 13.95 4.64
C ASP A 533 61.61 12.76 3.69
N THR A 534 61.07 12.80 2.46
CA THR A 534 60.65 13.76 1.40
C THR A 534 59.55 13.07 0.54
N THR A 535 59.00 13.51 -0.62
CA THR A 535 59.21 14.60 -1.60
C THR A 535 57.86 14.98 -2.27
N LYS A 536 57.61 16.27 -2.55
CA LYS A 536 57.01 16.76 -3.81
C LYS A 536 57.12 18.29 -3.91
N PRO A 537 57.56 18.87 -5.05
CA PRO A 537 57.92 20.30 -5.14
C PRO A 537 56.74 21.24 -5.50
N GLN A 538 56.92 22.52 -5.18
CA GLN A 538 56.17 23.66 -5.72
C GLN A 538 56.94 24.36 -6.88
N GLN A 539 56.35 25.46 -7.38
CA GLN A 539 56.80 26.44 -8.39
C GLN A 539 56.15 26.23 -9.78
N GLN A 540 55.73 27.29 -10.50
CA GLN A 540 55.73 28.73 -10.22
C GLN A 540 54.60 29.45 -10.98
N SER A 541 54.28 30.70 -10.60
CA SER A 541 53.49 31.65 -11.40
C SER A 541 54.38 32.80 -11.86
N PRO A 542 54.10 33.41 -13.04
CA PRO A 542 53.70 34.82 -12.99
C PRO A 542 52.63 35.24 -14.02
N TRP A 543 52.24 36.51 -13.92
CA TRP A 543 51.38 37.34 -14.78
C TRP A 543 51.86 37.35 -16.25
N ASP A 544 51.08 37.70 -17.29
CA ASP A 544 50.35 38.98 -17.47
C ASP A 544 49.20 38.90 -18.53
N SER A 545 48.48 40.02 -18.65
CA SER A 545 47.52 40.48 -19.67
C SER A 545 47.34 39.72 -21.01
N THR A 546 46.08 39.30 -21.26
CA THR A 546 45.23 39.87 -22.34
C THR A 546 43.77 39.41 -22.18
N LYS A 547 42.81 40.29 -22.46
CA LYS A 547 41.37 39.99 -22.36
C LYS A 547 40.58 40.68 -23.48
N PRO A 548 40.16 39.97 -24.54
CA PRO A 548 39.27 40.52 -25.55
C PRO A 548 37.86 40.73 -24.96
N GLN A 549 37.46 41.98 -24.76
CA GLN A 549 36.05 42.35 -24.72
C GLN A 549 35.65 42.88 -26.10
N GLN A 550 34.49 42.44 -26.61
CA GLN A 550 33.55 43.13 -27.51
C GLN A 550 32.57 42.08 -28.08
N GLN A 551 31.28 42.36 -28.31
CA GLN A 551 30.45 43.47 -27.84
C GLN A 551 28.97 43.06 -27.93
N THR A 552 28.09 43.68 -27.16
CA THR A 552 26.63 43.62 -27.35
C THR A 552 26.15 44.75 -28.27
N PRO A 553 25.44 44.45 -29.37
CA PRO A 553 24.71 45.44 -30.17
C PRO A 553 23.20 45.15 -30.20
N TRP A 554 22.28 46.11 -30.11
CA TRP A 554 22.27 47.51 -29.64
C TRP A 554 20.83 47.78 -29.17
N ASP A 555 20.62 48.77 -28.30
CA ASP A 555 19.30 49.39 -28.13
C ASP A 555 19.45 50.90 -28.26
N ASN A 556 18.63 51.52 -29.12
CA ASN A 556 18.31 52.95 -29.17
C ASN A 556 17.45 53.28 -30.41
N ASN A 557 16.20 53.66 -30.18
CA ASN A 557 15.89 55.08 -30.40
C ASN A 557 14.73 55.52 -29.49
N LYS A 558 15.07 56.36 -28.51
CA LYS A 558 14.10 57.09 -27.68
C LYS A 558 13.41 58.17 -28.54
N PRO A 559 12.24 58.66 -28.12
CA PRO A 559 12.29 59.88 -27.30
C PRO A 559 11.45 59.80 -26.03
N GLN A 560 11.81 60.60 -25.03
CA GLN A 560 11.01 60.86 -23.85
C GLN A 560 11.13 62.33 -23.46
N GLN A 561 10.01 62.88 -22.99
CA GLN A 561 9.90 64.06 -22.13
C GLN A 561 10.47 65.39 -22.66
N GLN A 562 9.56 66.35 -22.85
CA GLN A 562 9.54 67.49 -21.92
C GLN A 562 8.10 67.99 -21.69
N THR A 563 7.90 68.66 -20.56
CA THR A 563 6.58 69.06 -20.03
C THR A 563 6.26 70.52 -20.32
N THR A 564 5.00 70.80 -20.67
CA THR A 564 4.35 72.10 -20.39
C THR A 564 2.93 71.90 -19.87
N THR A 565 2.62 72.62 -18.80
CA THR A 565 1.26 72.83 -18.28
C THR A 565 0.68 74.14 -18.81
N VAL A 566 -0.57 74.46 -18.42
CA VAL A 566 -1.26 75.76 -18.63
C VAL A 566 -1.85 75.95 -20.04
N THR A 567 -3.06 76.48 -20.30
CA THR A 567 -4.42 76.46 -19.67
C THR A 567 -5.29 77.43 -20.48
N THR A 568 -6.58 77.13 -20.74
CA THR A 568 -7.64 78.04 -21.29
C THR A 568 -7.49 78.56 -22.76
N ARG A 569 -8.51 79.08 -23.49
CA ARG A 569 -9.97 79.35 -23.25
C ARG A 569 -10.82 79.17 -24.58
N PRO A 570 -12.12 79.58 -24.74
CA PRO A 570 -13.14 78.85 -25.54
C PRO A 570 -13.82 79.81 -26.57
N PRO A 571 -15.17 79.93 -26.77
CA PRO A 571 -16.36 79.04 -26.64
C PRO A 571 -17.11 78.85 -28.00
N GLN A 572 -18.24 78.14 -28.17
CA GLN A 572 -19.45 77.84 -27.35
C GLN A 572 -19.94 76.37 -27.64
N GLN A 573 -21.15 75.84 -27.34
CA GLN A 573 -22.41 76.38 -26.79
C GLN A 573 -23.21 75.37 -25.91
N SER A 574 -24.23 74.70 -26.48
CA SER A 574 -25.32 73.93 -25.83
C SER A 574 -25.16 72.42 -26.07
N THR A 575 -25.22 71.50 -25.09
CA THR A 575 -26.27 71.07 -24.12
C THR A 575 -27.35 70.12 -24.68
N SER A 576 -27.67 69.09 -23.90
CA SER A 576 -28.52 67.90 -24.17
C SER A 576 -29.98 68.22 -24.56
N PRO A 577 -30.75 67.25 -25.10
CA PRO A 577 -31.45 66.27 -24.23
C PRO A 577 -31.65 64.84 -24.84
N GLU A 578 -32.66 64.16 -24.28
CA GLU A 578 -33.01 62.74 -24.30
C GLU A 578 -33.58 62.16 -25.63
N ASN A 579 -33.45 60.83 -25.76
CA ASN A 579 -34.46 59.82 -26.17
C ASN A 579 -35.64 60.21 -27.13
N PRO A 580 -35.86 59.45 -28.22
CA PRO A 580 -37.14 59.45 -28.96
C PRO A 580 -37.84 58.08 -29.05
N ALA A 581 -39.17 58.11 -28.96
CA ALA A 581 -40.11 57.03 -29.31
C ALA A 581 -41.47 57.66 -29.71
N GLN A 582 -42.44 56.99 -30.36
CA GLN A 582 -42.65 55.58 -30.69
C GLN A 582 -43.22 55.48 -32.13
N LEU A 583 -43.48 54.26 -32.65
CA LEU A 583 -44.60 54.07 -33.59
C LEU A 583 -45.36 52.75 -33.32
N THR A 584 -46.47 52.88 -32.56
CA THR A 584 -47.85 52.32 -32.77
C THR A 584 -48.04 50.91 -33.39
N THR A 585 -48.99 50.05 -32.96
CA THR A 585 -50.32 50.24 -32.33
C THR A 585 -50.66 49.19 -31.26
N TRP A 586 -51.30 49.56 -30.13
CA TRP A 586 -52.70 49.23 -29.69
C TRP A 586 -53.16 47.76 -29.89
N GLY A 587 -53.81 47.07 -28.93
CA GLY A 587 -54.27 47.34 -27.55
C GLY A 587 -54.67 45.98 -26.89
N ASN A 588 -55.08 45.80 -25.63
CA ASN A 588 -55.62 46.64 -24.55
C ASN A 588 -55.08 46.12 -23.18
N SER A 589 -54.75 46.96 -22.19
CA SER A 589 -55.62 47.56 -21.14
C SER A 589 -56.14 46.55 -20.09
N GLN A 590 -55.99 46.71 -18.76
CA GLN A 590 -55.29 47.77 -18.00
C GLN A 590 -54.89 47.33 -16.56
N THR A 591 -53.96 48.09 -15.97
CA THR A 591 -53.63 48.38 -14.54
C THR A 591 -54.56 47.87 -13.41
N ILE A 592 -54.06 47.60 -12.18
CA ILE A 592 -53.50 48.59 -11.23
C ILE A 592 -52.35 48.04 -10.34
N GLN A 593 -51.56 48.97 -9.79
CA GLN A 593 -50.37 48.80 -8.93
C GLN A 593 -50.70 48.39 -7.48
N GLY A 594 -49.71 47.85 -6.77
CA GLY A 594 -49.72 47.73 -5.30
C GLY A 594 -48.55 46.89 -4.79
N GLY A 595 -47.90 47.28 -3.69
CA GLY A 595 -46.76 46.54 -3.13
C GLY A 595 -46.62 46.71 -1.62
N LEU A 596 -45.46 46.28 -1.10
CA LEU A 596 -45.00 46.36 0.31
C LEU A 596 -45.63 45.38 1.33
N SER A 597 -44.73 44.50 1.83
CA SER A 597 -44.50 44.16 3.24
C SER A 597 -45.58 43.49 4.14
N ASN A 598 -45.15 42.33 4.67
CA ASN A 598 -45.21 41.91 6.09
C ASN A 598 -46.48 41.30 6.74
N GLN A 599 -46.17 40.41 7.71
CA GLN A 599 -46.95 39.91 8.85
C GLN A 599 -48.11 38.90 8.68
N ASN A 600 -47.78 37.64 9.04
CA ASN A 600 -48.40 36.81 10.10
C ASN A 600 -49.92 36.61 10.22
N ASN A 601 -50.28 35.31 10.25
CA ASN A 601 -51.29 34.66 11.11
C ASN A 601 -52.79 35.00 10.95
N GLY A 602 -53.60 34.01 10.50
CA GLY A 602 -55.04 34.01 10.80
C GLY A 602 -55.93 32.95 10.13
N ARG A 603 -56.13 31.79 10.81
CA ARG A 603 -57.27 30.85 10.69
C ARG A 603 -57.62 30.19 9.33
N PRO A 604 -57.70 28.84 9.27
CA PRO A 604 -58.44 28.10 8.25
C PRO A 604 -59.78 27.53 8.75
N GLN A 605 -60.90 27.90 8.09
CA GLN A 605 -62.22 27.25 8.15
C GLN A 605 -62.88 27.44 6.77
N GLN A 606 -63.63 26.51 6.17
CA GLN A 606 -63.97 25.13 6.58
C GLN A 606 -64.13 24.23 5.32
N GLN A 607 -64.21 22.91 5.52
CA GLN A 607 -64.19 21.87 4.47
C GLN A 607 -65.51 21.78 3.65
N PRO A 608 -65.49 21.03 2.53
CA PRO A 608 -66.21 19.74 2.53
C PRO A 608 -65.28 18.49 2.54
N ASN A 609 -65.68 17.48 3.31
CA ASN A 609 -65.04 16.17 3.55
C ASN A 609 -66.10 15.32 4.33
N PRO A 610 -65.91 14.01 4.71
CA PRO A 610 -64.74 13.13 4.58
C PRO A 610 -65.05 11.66 4.13
N GLY A 611 -64.01 10.81 4.14
CA GLY A 611 -64.11 9.33 4.10
C GLY A 611 -62.83 8.69 3.52
N ILE A 612 -61.73 8.43 4.24
CA ILE A 612 -61.48 7.60 5.45
C ILE A 612 -61.58 6.08 5.22
N ILE A 613 -60.41 5.42 5.13
CA ILE A 613 -60.03 4.14 5.81
C ILE A 613 -58.49 4.21 6.03
N THR A 614 -57.99 4.80 7.12
CA THR A 614 -57.43 4.15 8.34
C THR A 614 -56.31 3.11 8.17
N GLN A 615 -55.20 3.36 8.88
CA GLN A 615 -54.17 2.37 9.27
C GLN A 615 -54.52 1.73 10.62
N THR A 616 -53.98 0.54 10.91
CA THR A 616 -53.80 0.03 12.29
C THR A 616 -52.57 -0.85 12.43
N HIS A 617 -51.70 -0.55 13.40
CA HIS A 617 -50.78 -1.54 14.00
C HIS A 617 -51.51 -2.32 15.10
N GLY A 618 -51.10 -3.56 15.36
CA GLY A 618 -51.62 -4.34 16.50
C GLY A 618 -50.73 -5.54 16.84
N VAL A 619 -50.25 -5.58 18.08
CA VAL A 619 -49.66 -6.76 18.73
C VAL A 619 -50.58 -7.11 19.89
N PHE A 620 -50.96 -8.38 20.09
CA PHE A 620 -51.34 -8.91 21.41
C PHE A 620 -51.21 -10.44 21.47
N ASN A 621 -51.61 -11.03 22.60
CA ASN A 621 -50.96 -12.21 23.19
C ASN A 621 -51.57 -13.57 22.84
N SER A 622 -50.87 -14.60 23.31
CA SER A 622 -51.20 -16.03 23.36
C SER A 622 -52.67 -16.43 23.66
N GLN A 623 -53.15 -17.52 23.04
CA GLN A 623 -53.43 -18.81 23.69
C GLN A 623 -53.94 -19.91 22.73
N GLN A 624 -53.80 -21.18 23.16
CA GLN A 624 -54.62 -22.38 22.85
C GLN A 624 -55.12 -22.59 21.39
N SER A 625 -54.52 -23.49 20.61
CA SER A 625 -54.76 -24.96 20.57
C SER A 625 -56.13 -25.38 20.01
N GLY A 626 -56.17 -25.89 18.77
CA GLY A 626 -57.38 -26.41 18.14
C GLY A 626 -57.13 -27.25 16.88
N SER A 627 -57.30 -28.57 17.00
CA SER A 627 -57.41 -29.63 15.99
C SER A 627 -57.44 -29.24 14.48
N TYR A 628 -56.48 -29.75 13.71
CA TYR A 628 -56.63 -29.94 12.25
C TYR A 628 -57.06 -31.38 11.92
N THR A 629 -58.18 -31.53 11.21
CA THR A 629 -58.47 -32.70 10.36
C THR A 629 -58.23 -32.34 8.90
N PRO A 630 -57.59 -33.19 8.09
CA PRO A 630 -57.14 -32.80 6.75
C PRO A 630 -58.26 -32.87 5.70
N VAL A 631 -58.29 -31.87 4.81
CA VAL A 631 -58.92 -32.00 3.48
C VAL A 631 -57.84 -31.72 2.44
N ASN A 632 -57.52 -32.74 1.65
CA ASN A 632 -56.58 -32.66 0.55
C ASN A 632 -57.34 -32.27 -0.74
N ASN A 633 -56.81 -31.33 -1.53
CA ASN A 633 -57.20 -31.21 -2.93
C ASN A 633 -56.10 -30.55 -3.77
N ASN A 634 -55.70 -31.22 -4.85
CA ASN A 634 -54.65 -30.76 -5.75
C ASN A 634 -55.19 -29.80 -6.82
N GLN A 635 -54.65 -28.59 -6.91
CA GLN A 635 -54.62 -27.86 -8.19
C GLN A 635 -53.42 -26.91 -8.27
N PRO A 636 -52.58 -26.99 -9.32
CA PRO A 636 -51.40 -26.13 -9.45
C PRO A 636 -51.79 -24.72 -9.93
N THR A 637 -51.70 -23.73 -9.04
CA THR A 637 -51.78 -22.32 -9.41
C THR A 637 -50.54 -21.89 -10.19
N LYS A 638 -50.72 -21.05 -11.23
CA LYS A 638 -49.60 -20.52 -12.02
C LYS A 638 -48.74 -19.61 -11.16
N ILE A 639 -47.43 -19.89 -11.12
CA ILE A 639 -46.43 -19.01 -10.50
C ILE A 639 -46.40 -17.68 -11.29
N PRO A 640 -46.38 -16.50 -10.65
CA PRO A 640 -46.21 -15.23 -11.33
C PRO A 640 -44.89 -15.18 -12.13
N ASN A 641 -44.90 -14.55 -13.31
CA ASN A 641 -43.68 -14.40 -14.10
C ASN A 641 -42.60 -13.68 -13.30
N LYS A 642 -41.46 -14.33 -13.09
CA LYS A 642 -40.24 -13.73 -12.57
C LYS A 642 -39.89 -12.50 -13.43
N PRO A 643 -39.65 -11.30 -12.86
CA PRO A 643 -39.37 -10.12 -13.65
C PRO A 643 -38.14 -10.35 -14.53
N THR A 644 -38.33 -10.22 -15.84
CA THR A 644 -37.26 -10.38 -16.83
C THR A 644 -36.28 -9.24 -16.70
N CYS A 645 -35.05 -9.56 -16.29
CA CYS A 645 -33.94 -8.61 -16.20
C CYS A 645 -33.70 -7.94 -17.56
N ILE A 646 -34.06 -6.66 -17.68
CA ILE A 646 -33.66 -5.83 -18.81
C ILE A 646 -32.21 -5.43 -18.58
N ARG A 647 -31.33 -5.69 -19.55
CA ARG A 647 -29.90 -5.35 -19.47
C ARG A 647 -29.73 -3.84 -19.27
N SER A 648 -28.95 -3.45 -18.27
CA SER A 648 -28.57 -2.06 -18.03
C SER A 648 -27.52 -1.54 -19.02
N LEU A 649 -27.40 -0.21 -19.11
CA LEU A 649 -26.18 0.46 -19.58
C LEU A 649 -25.07 0.42 -18.53
N THR A 650 -25.44 0.32 -17.25
CA THR A 650 -24.52 0.16 -16.12
C THR A 650 -23.77 -1.17 -16.17
N GLU A 651 -22.47 -1.12 -15.91
CA GLU A 651 -21.60 -2.27 -15.60
C GLU A 651 -21.05 -2.14 -14.17
N VAL A 652 -20.83 -3.26 -13.48
CA VAL A 652 -20.26 -3.32 -12.12
C VAL A 652 -19.13 -4.35 -12.10
N ARG A 653 -17.89 -3.90 -11.85
CA ARG A 653 -16.67 -4.72 -12.00
C ARG A 653 -16.54 -5.35 -13.40
N GLY A 654 -17.05 -4.68 -14.43
CA GLY A 654 -17.19 -5.17 -15.81
C GLY A 654 -18.37 -6.12 -16.08
N GLU A 655 -19.14 -6.52 -15.07
CA GLU A 655 -20.31 -7.40 -15.24
C GLU A 655 -21.60 -6.61 -15.48
N ASN A 656 -22.57 -7.23 -16.16
CA ASN A 656 -23.84 -6.60 -16.50
C ASN A 656 -24.87 -6.80 -15.37
N VAL A 657 -25.68 -5.77 -15.10
CA VAL A 657 -26.74 -5.81 -14.07
C VAL A 657 -28.12 -5.56 -14.69
N CYS A 658 -29.18 -5.53 -13.87
CA CYS A 658 -30.52 -5.24 -14.35
C CYS A 658 -30.82 -3.73 -14.27
N LYS A 659 -31.43 -3.17 -15.32
CA LYS A 659 -31.94 -1.79 -15.35
C LYS A 659 -32.88 -1.55 -14.17
N GLY A 660 -32.66 -0.47 -13.42
CA GLY A 660 -33.41 -0.12 -12.21
C GLY A 660 -32.99 -0.86 -10.94
N GLN A 661 -31.98 -1.73 -10.99
CA GLN A 661 -31.43 -2.40 -9.81
C GLN A 661 -30.60 -1.43 -8.97
N THR A 662 -30.89 -1.32 -7.67
CA THR A 662 -29.97 -0.72 -6.71
C THR A 662 -28.74 -1.62 -6.57
N ILE A 663 -27.57 -1.12 -6.96
CA ILE A 663 -26.29 -1.86 -6.91
C ILE A 663 -25.46 -1.51 -5.67
N PHE A 664 -25.77 -0.41 -5.01
CA PHE A 664 -25.20 -0.03 -3.71
C PHE A 664 -26.22 0.80 -2.92
N TYR A 665 -26.29 0.54 -1.61
CA TYR A 665 -27.11 1.30 -0.68
C TYR A 665 -26.46 1.33 0.70
N ASP A 666 -26.37 2.51 1.29
CA ASP A 666 -26.05 2.68 2.69
C ASP A 666 -26.83 3.86 3.28
N ASP A 667 -27.56 3.62 4.37
CA ASP A 667 -28.29 4.62 5.15
C ASP A 667 -27.69 4.80 6.56
N PHE A 668 -26.54 4.18 6.82
CA PHE A 668 -25.83 4.22 8.08
C PHE A 668 -26.71 3.85 9.29
N SER A 669 -27.72 3.00 9.09
CA SER A 669 -28.72 2.70 10.12
C SER A 669 -28.44 1.45 10.95
N GLU A 670 -27.66 0.50 10.41
CA GLU A 670 -27.22 -0.71 11.09
C GLU A 670 -25.80 -0.50 11.64
N ASN A 671 -25.67 -0.63 12.97
CA ASN A 671 -24.45 -0.40 13.77
C ASN A 671 -24.07 1.08 13.98
N SER A 672 -23.43 1.38 15.12
CA SER A 672 -22.89 2.71 15.44
C SER A 672 -21.57 3.05 14.72
N ASN A 673 -21.14 2.18 13.81
CA ASN A 673 -19.85 2.21 13.14
C ASN A 673 -20.07 2.16 11.63
N ILE A 674 -19.11 2.69 10.86
CA ILE A 674 -19.14 2.64 9.40
C ILE A 674 -18.93 1.20 8.93
N ASP A 675 -19.75 0.72 8.00
CA ASP A 675 -19.66 -0.64 7.47
C ASP A 675 -18.35 -0.84 6.67
N GLN A 676 -17.42 -1.58 7.26
CA GLN A 676 -16.11 -1.92 6.68
C GLN A 676 -16.19 -2.81 5.42
N TYR A 677 -17.32 -3.46 5.14
CA TYR A 677 -17.54 -4.21 3.89
C TYR A 677 -18.03 -3.30 2.75
N LYS A 678 -18.60 -2.14 3.08
CA LYS A 678 -19.00 -1.10 2.11
C LYS A 678 -17.93 -0.02 1.93
N TRP A 679 -17.19 0.35 2.98
CA TRP A 679 -16.31 1.52 2.99
C TRP A 679 -14.89 1.21 3.45
N THR A 680 -13.92 1.54 2.61
CA THR A 680 -12.49 1.53 2.94
C THR A 680 -12.07 2.94 3.34
N HIS A 681 -11.42 3.11 4.50
CA HIS A 681 -10.82 4.38 4.89
C HIS A 681 -9.50 4.60 4.15
N GLU A 682 -9.24 5.82 3.68
CA GLU A 682 -7.92 6.22 3.23
C GLU A 682 -7.07 6.71 4.41
N ALA A 683 -5.79 6.38 4.39
CA ALA A 683 -4.79 6.83 5.35
C ALA A 683 -3.64 7.46 4.58
N ILE A 684 -3.68 8.79 4.41
CA ILE A 684 -2.76 9.51 3.51
C ILE A 684 -2.62 10.98 3.93
N MET A 685 -1.43 11.55 3.70
CA MET A 685 -1.16 12.98 3.68
C MET A 685 -1.18 13.47 2.23
N PRO A 686 -2.20 14.22 1.77
CA PRO A 686 -2.31 14.59 0.36
C PRO A 686 -1.14 15.44 -0.15
N TRP A 687 -0.64 15.09 -1.34
CA TRP A 687 0.45 15.78 -2.00
C TRP A 687 -0.04 16.40 -3.32
N THR A 688 0.59 16.08 -4.45
CA THR A 688 0.16 16.59 -5.76
C THR A 688 -1.23 16.09 -6.16
N PRO A 689 -2.08 16.92 -6.80
CA PRO A 689 -1.92 18.33 -7.13
C PRO A 689 -2.66 19.29 -6.17
N ASP A 690 -3.48 18.77 -5.25
CA ASP A 690 -4.39 19.57 -4.43
C ASP A 690 -3.73 20.07 -3.12
N TYR A 691 -2.70 19.36 -2.62
CA TYR A 691 -1.81 19.75 -1.50
C TYR A 691 -2.55 20.10 -0.19
N GLU A 692 -3.62 19.37 0.10
CA GLU A 692 -4.57 19.57 1.20
C GLU A 692 -3.86 19.55 2.59
N PHE A 693 -4.24 20.43 3.52
CA PHE A 693 -3.55 20.60 4.82
C PHE A 693 -4.02 19.61 5.89
N VAL A 694 -4.36 18.39 5.47
CA VAL A 694 -4.96 17.34 6.29
C VAL A 694 -4.13 16.08 6.34
N VAL A 695 -4.32 15.30 7.40
CA VAL A 695 -3.97 13.88 7.47
C VAL A 695 -5.28 13.09 7.48
N TYR A 696 -5.51 12.29 6.44
CA TYR A 696 -6.59 11.31 6.46
C TYR A 696 -6.15 10.08 7.24
N THR A 697 -7.04 9.58 8.09
CA THR A 697 -6.82 8.39 8.93
C THR A 697 -8.13 7.65 9.19
N LYS A 698 -8.06 6.37 9.53
CA LYS A 698 -9.15 5.68 10.23
C LYS A 698 -9.13 6.09 11.70
N ASN A 699 -9.99 7.03 12.09
CA ASN A 699 -10.12 7.50 13.47
C ASN A 699 -11.60 7.77 13.76
N ASP A 700 -12.17 7.05 14.73
CA ASP A 700 -13.59 7.12 15.09
C ASP A 700 -13.99 8.49 15.70
N THR A 701 -13.02 9.40 15.94
CA THR A 701 -13.29 10.80 16.30
C THR A 701 -13.41 11.75 15.10
N THR A 702 -12.91 11.37 13.90
CA THR A 702 -13.02 12.17 12.66
C THR A 702 -14.05 11.59 11.69
N ALA A 703 -14.33 10.29 11.71
CA ALA A 703 -15.46 9.69 11.00
C ALA A 703 -16.24 8.69 11.88
N PHE A 704 -17.55 8.90 12.05
CA PHE A 704 -18.40 8.07 12.91
C PHE A 704 -19.86 8.07 12.45
N VAL A 705 -20.64 7.09 12.92
CA VAL A 705 -22.09 7.02 12.68
C VAL A 705 -22.85 7.43 13.95
N LYS A 706 -23.79 8.36 13.81
CA LYS A 706 -24.63 8.86 14.92
C LYS A 706 -26.04 9.19 14.42
N HIS A 707 -27.05 8.75 15.14
CA HIS A 707 -28.48 8.98 14.79
C HIS A 707 -28.87 8.59 13.34
N LYS A 708 -28.36 7.45 12.83
CA LYS A 708 -28.52 7.01 11.43
C LYS A 708 -27.97 7.98 10.39
N ARG A 709 -26.80 8.57 10.68
CA ARG A 709 -26.06 9.45 9.77
C ARG A 709 -24.57 9.24 9.93
N LEU A 710 -23.83 9.28 8.83
CA LEU A 710 -22.38 9.45 8.83
C LEU A 710 -22.03 10.90 9.12
N TYR A 711 -21.08 11.12 10.01
CA TYR A 711 -20.42 12.40 10.27
C TYR A 711 -18.94 12.27 9.90
N ILE A 712 -18.42 13.18 9.08
CA ILE A 712 -16.98 13.36 8.84
C ILE A 712 -16.62 14.79 9.28
N LYS A 713 -15.70 14.94 10.25
CA LYS A 713 -15.30 16.25 10.82
C LYS A 713 -13.78 16.41 10.96
N PRO A 714 -13.26 17.66 10.98
CA PRO A 714 -11.85 17.92 11.18
C PRO A 714 -11.53 18.05 12.67
N THR A 715 -10.36 17.57 13.08
CA THR A 715 -9.77 17.79 14.41
C THR A 715 -8.34 18.30 14.25
N LEU A 716 -7.71 18.83 15.32
CA LEU A 716 -6.38 19.44 15.25
C LEU A 716 -5.36 18.68 16.09
N PHE A 717 -4.15 18.51 15.56
CA PHE A 717 -3.01 17.99 16.32
C PHE A 717 -2.45 19.03 17.30
N ALA A 718 -1.69 18.58 18.30
CA ALA A 718 -1.01 19.44 19.25
C ALA A 718 0.14 20.25 18.59
N ASP A 719 0.33 21.51 19.02
CA ASP A 719 1.26 22.46 18.37
C ASP A 719 2.71 21.96 18.29
N ASP A 720 3.20 21.29 19.34
CA ASP A 720 4.54 20.70 19.34
C ASP A 720 4.66 19.48 18.42
N PHE A 721 3.59 18.67 18.29
CA PHE A 721 3.58 17.55 17.35
C PHE A 721 3.59 18.04 15.91
N VAL A 722 2.75 19.03 15.58
CA VAL A 722 2.72 19.68 14.26
C VAL A 722 4.09 20.22 13.85
N LYS A 723 4.79 20.88 14.77
CA LYS A 723 6.06 21.58 14.50
C LYS A 723 7.32 20.72 14.58
N ARG A 724 7.32 19.67 15.42
CA ARG A 724 8.54 18.92 15.81
C ARG A 724 8.35 17.40 15.91
N GLY A 725 7.12 16.90 15.73
CA GLY A 725 6.83 15.48 15.75
C GLY A 725 7.30 14.76 14.48
N THR A 726 7.15 13.43 14.49
CA THR A 726 7.20 12.60 13.29
C THR A 726 5.88 11.85 13.21
N LEU A 727 5.26 11.89 12.03
CA LEU A 727 4.07 11.11 11.71
C LEU A 727 4.44 10.08 10.64
N ASP A 728 4.10 8.82 10.90
CA ASP A 728 4.25 7.70 9.98
C ASP A 728 2.91 6.94 9.99
N LEU A 729 2.32 6.71 8.82
CA LEU A 729 0.96 6.19 8.69
C LEU A 729 0.98 4.66 8.59
N GLU A 730 0.69 3.99 9.71
CA GLU A 730 0.76 2.53 9.90
C GLU A 730 0.08 1.70 8.79
N SER A 731 -1.01 2.23 8.23
CA SER A 731 -1.83 1.61 7.18
C SER A 731 -1.90 2.47 5.91
N CYS A 732 -0.82 3.17 5.55
CA CYS A 732 -0.82 4.16 4.48
C CYS A 732 -1.39 3.64 3.15
N THR A 733 -2.31 4.40 2.55
CA THR A 733 -2.93 4.11 1.24
C THR A 733 -2.30 4.89 0.08
N GLY A 734 -1.32 5.75 0.37
CA GLY A 734 -0.48 6.45 -0.62
C GLY A 734 0.80 5.70 -0.99
N LEU A 735 1.73 6.40 -1.64
CA LEU A 735 3.03 5.87 -2.04
C LEU A 735 3.95 5.69 -0.81
N LEU A 736 4.19 4.42 -0.44
CA LEU A 736 5.09 4.07 0.66
C LEU A 736 6.48 4.71 0.51
N HIS A 737 7.06 5.14 1.63
CA HIS A 737 8.32 5.88 1.71
C HIS A 737 8.33 7.28 1.06
N SER A 738 7.18 7.82 0.66
CA SER A 738 7.02 9.23 0.29
C SER A 738 6.42 10.08 1.43
N GLU A 739 6.36 11.39 1.23
CA GLU A 739 5.65 12.31 2.13
C GLU A 739 4.14 12.02 2.26
N GLU A 740 3.55 11.22 1.37
CA GLU A 740 2.15 10.77 1.49
C GLU A 740 1.92 9.86 2.71
N CYS A 741 2.98 9.20 3.19
CA CYS A 741 2.93 8.23 4.29
C CYS A 741 3.71 8.65 5.52
N ARG A 742 4.83 9.36 5.36
CA ARG A 742 5.70 9.75 6.48
C ARG A 742 6.19 11.19 6.34
N ARG A 743 5.97 12.02 7.36
CA ARG A 743 6.46 13.41 7.42
C ARG A 743 7.02 13.73 8.81
N GLN A 744 8.05 14.56 8.86
CA GLN A 744 8.67 15.03 10.10
C GLN A 744 8.58 16.56 10.16
N GLY A 745 8.09 17.09 11.28
CA GLY A 745 7.99 18.53 11.51
C GLY A 745 9.37 19.15 11.69
N ALA A 746 9.74 20.09 10.81
CA ALA A 746 11.01 20.80 10.86
C ALA A 746 10.87 22.25 10.35
N THR A 747 11.11 23.23 11.25
CA THR A 747 11.11 24.67 10.96
C THR A 747 9.78 25.18 10.38
N PHE A 748 9.64 25.24 9.05
CA PHE A 748 8.41 25.63 8.35
C PHE A 748 7.76 24.47 7.58
N ASN A 749 8.47 23.34 7.41
CA ASN A 749 7.91 22.10 6.90
C ASN A 749 7.23 21.38 8.06
N ILE A 750 5.99 21.77 8.37
CA ILE A 750 5.20 21.15 9.42
C ILE A 750 4.46 19.89 8.92
N ILE A 751 4.11 19.01 9.86
CA ILE A 751 3.13 17.93 9.62
C ILE A 751 1.76 18.60 9.33
N PRO A 752 0.92 18.06 8.42
CA PRO A 752 -0.39 18.65 8.14
C PRO A 752 -1.21 18.77 9.44
N PRO A 753 -1.60 19.99 9.85
CA PRO A 753 -2.02 20.25 11.23
C PRO A 753 -3.42 19.72 11.59
N VAL A 754 -4.21 19.39 10.58
CA VAL A 754 -5.59 18.92 10.71
C VAL A 754 -5.61 17.40 10.55
N GLN A 755 -6.26 16.67 11.46
CA GLN A 755 -6.63 15.28 11.25
C GLN A 755 -8.08 15.22 10.73
N SER A 756 -8.32 14.39 9.73
CA SER A 756 -9.65 14.20 9.12
C SER A 756 -9.83 12.74 8.71
N ALA A 757 -10.88 12.46 7.94
CA ALA A 757 -11.14 11.15 7.35
C ALA A 757 -11.69 11.28 5.92
N ARG A 758 -11.36 10.29 5.10
CA ARG A 758 -11.87 10.07 3.75
C ARG A 758 -12.16 8.57 3.63
N ILE A 759 -13.32 8.22 3.11
CA ILE A 759 -13.79 6.84 2.91
C ILE A 759 -14.21 6.64 1.47
N THR A 760 -14.01 5.43 0.95
CA THR A 760 -14.27 5.11 -0.46
C THR A 760 -14.98 3.78 -0.62
N THR A 761 -15.78 3.62 -1.68
CA THR A 761 -16.31 2.32 -2.10
C THR A 761 -15.31 1.52 -2.94
N LYS A 762 -14.05 1.96 -3.04
CA LYS A 762 -13.06 1.52 -4.04
C LYS A 762 -12.92 -0.01 -4.15
N GLU A 763 -12.95 -0.74 -3.04
CA GLU A 763 -12.83 -2.21 -3.01
C GLU A 763 -14.16 -2.96 -2.86
N SER A 764 -15.26 -2.25 -2.57
CA SER A 764 -16.62 -2.80 -2.42
C SER A 764 -17.48 -2.63 -3.68
N LEU A 765 -17.40 -1.47 -4.33
CA LEU A 765 -18.11 -1.10 -5.55
C LEU A 765 -17.24 -0.18 -6.44
N SER A 766 -16.86 -0.69 -7.61
CA SER A 766 -16.56 0.11 -8.80
C SER A 766 -17.59 -0.19 -9.89
N PHE A 767 -18.03 0.84 -10.60
CA PHE A 767 -19.08 0.75 -11.61
C PHE A 767 -18.88 1.76 -12.74
N LYS A 768 -19.47 1.50 -13.89
CA LYS A 768 -19.48 2.39 -15.07
C LYS A 768 -20.93 2.69 -15.45
N TYR A 769 -21.29 3.97 -15.47
CA TYR A 769 -22.64 4.52 -15.69
C TYR A 769 -23.65 4.14 -14.61
N GLY A 770 -24.59 5.04 -14.31
CA GLY A 770 -25.60 4.84 -13.28
C GLY A 770 -26.22 6.14 -12.80
N ARG A 771 -27.23 6.02 -11.94
CA ARG A 771 -27.75 7.13 -11.14
C ARG A 771 -27.20 7.02 -9.72
N ILE A 772 -26.58 8.08 -9.23
CA ILE A 772 -26.10 8.24 -7.87
C ILE A 772 -27.02 9.26 -7.17
N ASP A 773 -27.46 8.96 -5.95
CA ASP A 773 -28.16 9.89 -5.06
C ASP A 773 -27.45 9.90 -3.70
N ILE A 774 -27.03 11.07 -3.25
CA ILE A 774 -26.37 11.27 -1.95
C ILE A 774 -27.11 12.36 -1.20
N ARG A 775 -27.70 11.99 -0.06
CA ARG A 775 -28.44 12.92 0.79
C ARG A 775 -27.55 13.44 1.91
N ALA A 776 -27.14 14.69 1.81
CA ALA A 776 -26.12 15.28 2.68
C ALA A 776 -26.45 16.73 3.11
N LYS A 777 -25.84 17.14 4.22
CA LYS A 777 -25.76 18.52 4.71
C LYS A 777 -24.29 18.91 4.72
N LEU A 778 -23.93 19.95 3.96
CA LEU A 778 -22.53 20.37 3.80
C LEU A 778 -21.99 21.06 5.07
N PRO A 779 -20.68 21.02 5.32
CA PRO A 779 -20.05 21.69 6.46
C PRO A 779 -20.06 23.21 6.31
N VAL A 780 -19.94 23.92 7.44
CA VAL A 780 -19.59 25.34 7.53
C VAL A 780 -18.43 25.53 8.52
N GLY A 781 -17.55 26.48 8.22
CA GLY A 781 -16.30 26.74 8.94
C GLY A 781 -15.19 27.11 7.95
N ASP A 782 -14.38 28.10 8.30
CA ASP A 782 -13.37 28.67 7.40
C ASP A 782 -12.38 27.62 6.90
N TRP A 783 -12.05 27.68 5.61
CA TRP A 783 -11.03 26.85 4.94
C TRP A 783 -11.37 25.35 4.80
N ILE A 784 -12.57 24.92 5.17
CA ILE A 784 -13.04 23.53 5.01
C ILE A 784 -13.56 23.29 3.58
N VAL A 785 -13.37 22.08 3.02
CA VAL A 785 -13.96 21.62 1.76
C VAL A 785 -14.59 20.21 1.95
N PRO A 786 -15.89 20.02 1.68
CA PRO A 786 -16.50 18.69 1.63
C PRO A 786 -16.10 17.95 0.35
N GLU A 787 -15.85 16.65 0.48
CA GLU A 787 -15.57 15.78 -0.65
C GLU A 787 -16.72 14.81 -0.89
N ILE A 788 -17.37 14.92 -2.06
CA ILE A 788 -18.44 14.04 -2.51
C ILE A 788 -18.19 13.72 -3.99
N TRP A 789 -17.18 12.87 -4.24
CA TRP A 789 -16.62 12.64 -5.57
C TRP A 789 -17.03 11.29 -6.18
N LEU A 790 -16.99 11.21 -7.52
CA LEU A 790 -16.60 9.96 -8.18
C LEU A 790 -15.13 10.03 -8.61
N GLU A 791 -14.38 8.98 -8.31
CA GLU A 791 -12.96 8.84 -8.69
C GLU A 791 -12.70 7.52 -9.45
N PRO A 792 -11.74 7.50 -10.39
CA PRO A 792 -11.55 6.39 -11.31
C PRO A 792 -10.84 5.22 -10.63
N LYS A 793 -11.39 4.00 -10.74
CA LYS A 793 -10.79 2.78 -10.16
C LYS A 793 -9.41 2.46 -10.77
N ARG A 794 -9.12 2.96 -11.96
CA ARG A 794 -7.85 2.79 -12.69
C ARG A 794 -7.44 4.07 -13.40
N LYS A 795 -6.14 4.28 -13.54
CA LYS A 795 -5.53 5.41 -14.28
C LYS A 795 -5.56 5.19 -15.81
N ASP A 796 -6.72 4.80 -16.34
CA ASP A 796 -6.88 4.30 -17.71
C ASP A 796 -6.56 5.35 -18.80
N TYR A 797 -6.62 6.65 -18.48
CA TYR A 797 -6.26 7.74 -19.40
C TYR A 797 -4.86 8.33 -19.18
N GLY A 798 -4.24 8.16 -18.02
CA GLY A 798 -2.84 8.58 -17.80
C GLY A 798 -2.43 8.59 -16.33
N SER A 799 -1.13 8.68 -16.06
CA SER A 799 -0.53 8.62 -14.72
C SER A 799 -0.83 9.83 -13.83
N GLY A 800 -1.04 11.01 -14.42
CA GLY A 800 -1.40 12.25 -13.72
C GLY A 800 -2.76 12.15 -13.00
N ALA A 801 -2.89 12.82 -11.85
CA ALA A 801 -4.03 12.65 -10.94
C ALA A 801 -5.41 12.84 -11.60
N PHE A 802 -5.55 13.84 -12.48
CA PHE A 802 -6.80 14.13 -13.19
C PHE A 802 -6.83 13.65 -14.65
N ALA A 803 -5.85 12.87 -15.11
CA ALA A 803 -5.85 12.39 -16.50
C ALA A 803 -7.04 11.45 -16.76
N SER A 804 -7.41 10.68 -15.74
CA SER A 804 -8.60 9.81 -15.75
C SER A 804 -9.84 10.47 -15.09
N GLY A 805 -9.77 11.78 -14.82
CA GLY A 805 -10.88 12.61 -14.34
C GLY A 805 -11.25 12.45 -12.86
N ARG A 806 -12.00 13.41 -12.34
CA ARG A 806 -12.76 13.36 -11.06
C ARG A 806 -14.12 14.02 -11.29
N VAL A 807 -15.21 13.42 -10.83
CA VAL A 807 -16.55 14.05 -10.88
C VAL A 807 -16.86 14.68 -9.52
N ARG A 808 -17.16 15.97 -9.51
CA ARG A 808 -17.57 16.77 -8.35
C ARG A 808 -19.11 16.70 -8.24
N ILE A 809 -19.66 15.76 -7.45
CA ILE A 809 -21.12 15.60 -7.32
C ILE A 809 -21.71 16.79 -6.55
N ALA A 810 -21.05 17.20 -5.47
CA ALA A 810 -21.38 18.39 -4.70
C ALA A 810 -20.15 18.92 -3.94
N MET A 811 -19.91 20.23 -4.00
CA MET A 811 -18.91 20.94 -3.23
C MET A 811 -19.40 22.36 -2.92
N ALA A 812 -19.21 22.83 -1.70
CA ALA A 812 -19.33 24.25 -1.35
C ALA A 812 -18.23 24.56 -0.33
N ARG A 813 -17.56 25.71 -0.44
CA ARG A 813 -16.50 26.09 0.51
C ARG A 813 -17.09 26.30 1.89
N GLY A 814 -16.38 25.91 2.95
CA GLY A 814 -16.90 25.93 4.32
C GLY A 814 -17.13 27.33 4.88
N ASN A 815 -16.36 28.34 4.46
CA ASN A 815 -16.54 29.73 4.87
C ASN A 815 -18.00 30.19 4.60
N GLU A 816 -18.75 30.69 5.59
CA GLU A 816 -20.18 31.06 5.37
C GLU A 816 -20.34 32.16 4.30
N ILE A 817 -19.35 33.06 4.20
CA ILE A 817 -19.12 34.00 3.10
C ILE A 817 -17.62 33.95 2.80
N LEU A 818 -17.26 33.89 1.52
CA LEU A 818 -15.87 34.05 1.08
C LEU A 818 -15.83 34.99 -0.13
N GLU A 819 -15.39 36.22 0.07
CA GLU A 819 -15.33 37.22 -0.99
C GLU A 819 -14.07 37.04 -1.84
N TYR A 820 -14.24 37.00 -3.16
CA TYR A 820 -13.19 37.03 -4.17
C TYR A 820 -13.72 37.72 -5.43
N ASP A 821 -12.95 38.63 -6.03
CA ASP A 821 -13.35 39.42 -7.21
C ASP A 821 -14.78 40.04 -7.09
N GLY A 822 -15.05 40.64 -5.93
CA GLY A 822 -16.33 41.27 -5.60
C GLY A 822 -17.53 40.30 -5.49
N ARG A 823 -17.29 38.99 -5.39
CA ARG A 823 -18.32 37.94 -5.40
C ARG A 823 -18.14 36.97 -4.22
N ASP A 824 -19.26 36.46 -3.70
CA ASP A 824 -19.26 35.40 -2.70
C ASP A 824 -19.07 34.03 -3.38
N ILE A 825 -17.95 33.38 -3.09
CA ILE A 825 -17.61 32.01 -3.53
C ILE A 825 -17.63 31.01 -2.36
N GLY A 826 -18.17 31.43 -1.21
CA GLY A 826 -18.27 30.66 0.03
C GLY A 826 -19.40 29.63 0.02
N ASN A 827 -19.94 29.29 1.19
CA ASN A 827 -20.92 28.22 1.35
C ASN A 827 -22.29 28.51 0.71
N ARG A 828 -22.52 29.74 0.24
CA ARG A 828 -23.67 30.08 -0.60
C ARG A 828 -23.56 29.52 -2.01
N GLN A 829 -22.35 29.22 -2.47
CA GLN A 829 -22.08 28.75 -3.82
C GLN A 829 -21.81 27.25 -3.83
N LEU A 830 -22.71 26.49 -4.45
CA LEU A 830 -22.51 25.07 -4.75
C LEU A 830 -21.87 24.93 -6.13
N GLU A 831 -20.77 24.20 -6.18
CA GLU A 831 -20.09 23.74 -7.37
C GLU A 831 -20.38 22.26 -7.61
N VAL A 832 -20.85 21.93 -8.82
CA VAL A 832 -20.99 20.57 -9.33
C VAL A 832 -20.31 20.46 -10.70
N GLY A 833 -19.80 19.30 -11.10
CA GLY A 833 -19.20 19.13 -12.43
C GLY A 833 -18.03 18.17 -12.49
N ILE A 834 -16.96 18.55 -13.21
CA ILE A 834 -15.78 17.69 -13.46
C ILE A 834 -14.46 18.45 -13.30
N LEU A 835 -13.42 17.71 -12.88
CA LEU A 835 -12.01 18.06 -13.10
C LEU A 835 -11.37 17.04 -14.03
N MET A 836 -10.54 17.50 -14.97
CA MET A 836 -9.72 16.66 -15.84
C MET A 836 -8.44 17.41 -16.25
N GLY A 837 -7.35 16.68 -16.53
CA GLY A 837 -6.08 17.33 -16.90
C GLY A 837 -4.88 16.40 -17.02
N VAL A 838 -3.86 16.86 -17.74
CA VAL A 838 -2.59 16.14 -17.97
C VAL A 838 -1.42 17.01 -17.54
N GLY A 839 -0.50 16.45 -16.75
CA GLY A 839 0.54 17.23 -16.09
C GLY A 839 -0.07 18.33 -15.21
N GLU A 840 0.41 19.56 -15.38
CA GLU A 840 -0.08 20.76 -14.68
C GLU A 840 -1.34 21.36 -15.33
N ASN A 841 -1.67 20.97 -16.57
CA ASN A 841 -2.83 21.48 -17.31
C ASN A 841 -4.13 20.84 -16.81
N ILE A 842 -4.60 21.29 -15.64
CA ILE A 842 -5.80 20.82 -14.95
C ILE A 842 -6.91 21.86 -15.09
N ARG A 843 -7.99 21.52 -15.81
CA ARG A 843 -9.17 22.37 -15.95
C ARG A 843 -10.36 21.76 -15.21
N ALA A 844 -11.12 22.61 -14.55
CA ALA A 844 -12.45 22.28 -14.05
C ALA A 844 -13.50 22.76 -15.06
N ARG A 845 -14.60 22.01 -15.19
CA ARG A 845 -15.82 22.51 -15.80
C ARG A 845 -16.94 22.40 -14.77
N THR A 846 -17.25 23.54 -14.19
CA THR A 846 -18.14 23.67 -13.03
C THR A 846 -19.46 24.31 -13.44
N ILE A 847 -20.54 23.73 -12.96
CA ILE A 847 -21.89 24.29 -12.90
C ILE A 847 -22.06 24.89 -11.51
N ILE A 848 -22.52 26.15 -11.46
CA ILE A 848 -22.67 26.94 -10.23
C ILE A 848 -24.14 27.06 -9.83
N ARG A 849 -24.42 27.00 -8.52
CA ARG A 849 -25.74 27.24 -7.90
C ARG A 849 -25.61 28.06 -6.62
N ASP A 850 -26.09 29.30 -6.65
CA ASP A 850 -26.10 30.19 -5.48
C ASP A 850 -27.37 30.02 -4.63
N LYS A 851 -27.22 30.01 -3.31
CA LYS A 851 -28.30 29.84 -2.32
C LYS A 851 -28.07 30.77 -1.12
N ALA A 852 -28.96 31.74 -0.94
CA ALA A 852 -28.75 32.89 -0.05
C ALA A 852 -28.52 32.53 1.45
N ASP A 853 -29.13 31.46 1.94
CA ASP A 853 -28.95 30.97 3.31
C ASP A 853 -27.79 29.96 3.46
N GLY A 854 -27.13 29.56 2.36
CA GLY A 854 -26.03 28.59 2.34
C GLY A 854 -26.48 27.14 2.17
N TRP A 855 -25.58 26.31 1.64
CA TRP A 855 -25.82 24.87 1.46
C TRP A 855 -25.60 24.04 2.74
N TRP A 856 -25.02 24.65 3.78
CA TRP A 856 -24.78 24.02 5.08
C TRP A 856 -26.00 23.85 5.98
N ARG A 857 -27.10 24.58 5.75
CA ARG A 857 -28.19 24.65 6.75
C ARG A 857 -29.09 23.42 6.78
N ASN A 858 -29.36 22.80 5.63
CA ASN A 858 -30.35 21.73 5.47
C ASN A 858 -29.76 20.50 4.76
N PHE A 859 -30.45 19.36 4.85
CA PHE A 859 -30.12 18.16 4.09
C PHE A 859 -30.74 18.21 2.69
N HIS A 860 -29.87 18.24 1.68
CA HIS A 860 -30.19 18.26 0.27
C HIS A 860 -29.88 16.91 -0.38
N ASN A 861 -30.61 16.52 -1.43
CA ASN A 861 -30.30 15.35 -2.24
C ASN A 861 -29.49 15.76 -3.48
N TYR A 862 -28.21 15.41 -3.51
CA TYR A 862 -27.31 15.65 -4.63
C TYR A 862 -27.33 14.43 -5.53
N SER A 863 -27.80 14.59 -6.78
CA SER A 863 -27.95 13.49 -7.74
C SER A 863 -27.05 13.68 -8.95
N LEU A 864 -26.43 12.58 -9.39
CA LEU A 864 -25.71 12.49 -10.66
C LEU A 864 -26.34 11.38 -11.51
N ILE A 865 -26.80 11.72 -12.71
CA ILE A 865 -27.17 10.76 -13.75
C ILE A 865 -26.02 10.71 -14.75
N TRP A 866 -25.30 9.59 -14.77
CA TRP A 866 -24.13 9.35 -15.59
C TRP A 866 -24.43 8.27 -16.62
N THR A 867 -24.39 8.62 -17.91
CA THR A 867 -24.70 7.76 -19.05
C THR A 867 -23.49 7.70 -20.00
N PRO A 868 -23.48 6.83 -21.03
CA PRO A 868 -22.43 6.81 -22.05
C PRO A 868 -22.30 8.11 -22.87
N GLU A 869 -23.30 8.99 -22.80
CA GLU A 869 -23.41 10.20 -23.61
C GLU A 869 -23.29 11.48 -22.78
N ASN A 870 -23.53 11.43 -21.45
CA ASN A 870 -23.73 12.63 -20.65
C ASN A 870 -23.48 12.45 -19.14
N LEU A 871 -23.17 13.56 -18.47
CA LEU A 871 -23.14 13.73 -17.02
C LEU A 871 -24.16 14.82 -16.67
N GLN A 872 -25.23 14.46 -15.95
CA GLN A 872 -26.30 15.37 -15.57
C GLN A 872 -26.43 15.49 -14.06
N PHE A 873 -26.44 16.73 -13.56
CA PHE A 873 -26.45 17.03 -12.13
C PHE A 873 -27.80 17.60 -11.71
N LEU A 874 -28.35 17.13 -10.59
CA LEU A 874 -29.60 17.62 -10.01
C LEU A 874 -29.40 17.88 -8.51
N VAL A 875 -30.18 18.81 -7.96
CA VAL A 875 -30.24 19.07 -6.52
C VAL A 875 -31.70 19.09 -6.10
N ASP A 876 -32.06 18.28 -5.10
CA ASP A 876 -33.44 18.03 -4.65
C ASP A 876 -34.39 17.61 -5.78
N GLY A 877 -33.86 16.94 -6.81
CA GLY A 877 -34.59 16.53 -8.02
C GLY A 877 -34.88 17.66 -9.01
N GLN A 878 -34.35 18.87 -8.77
CA GLN A 878 -34.48 20.06 -9.61
C GLN A 878 -33.14 20.44 -10.27
N HIS A 879 -33.16 21.48 -11.12
CA HIS A 879 -31.99 22.10 -11.73
C HIS A 879 -31.09 21.17 -12.58
N GLN A 880 -31.71 20.21 -13.26
CA GLN A 880 -31.06 19.24 -14.15
C GLN A 880 -30.32 19.91 -15.31
N GLU A 881 -28.99 20.04 -15.19
CA GLU A 881 -28.11 20.54 -16.25
C GLU A 881 -27.14 19.45 -16.72
N SER A 882 -26.85 19.49 -18.02
CA SER A 882 -25.97 18.54 -18.72
C SER A 882 -24.60 19.16 -18.97
N LEU A 883 -23.53 18.40 -18.73
CA LEU A 883 -22.21 18.80 -19.20
C LEU A 883 -22.02 18.47 -20.69
N ALA A 884 -22.32 17.26 -21.13
CA ALA A 884 -22.02 16.87 -22.51
C ALA A 884 -22.89 17.62 -23.52
N SER A 885 -22.29 17.99 -24.66
CA SER A 885 -23.00 18.59 -25.80
C SER A 885 -22.99 17.60 -26.98
N PRO A 886 -24.12 17.38 -27.67
CA PRO A 886 -24.20 16.41 -28.76
C PRO A 886 -23.12 16.65 -29.83
N GLY A 887 -22.38 15.59 -30.18
CA GLY A 887 -21.35 15.63 -31.23
C GLY A 887 -20.06 16.37 -30.88
N GLN A 888 -19.84 16.81 -29.63
CA GLN A 888 -18.58 17.43 -29.22
C GLN A 888 -17.90 16.68 -28.06
N PRO A 889 -16.56 16.45 -28.13
CA PRO A 889 -15.81 15.86 -27.02
C PRO A 889 -15.81 16.75 -25.77
N LEU A 890 -15.94 16.12 -24.61
CA LEU A 890 -16.05 16.80 -23.31
C LEU A 890 -14.81 17.62 -22.94
N TYR A 891 -13.60 17.22 -23.37
CA TYR A 891 -12.38 18.00 -23.13
C TYR A 891 -12.41 19.38 -23.81
N ARG A 892 -12.96 19.49 -25.03
CA ARG A 892 -13.11 20.78 -25.72
C ARG A 892 -14.08 21.70 -24.99
N LEU A 893 -15.15 21.13 -24.46
CA LEU A 893 -16.11 21.86 -23.64
C LEU A 893 -15.52 22.25 -22.27
N ALA A 894 -14.54 21.50 -21.75
CA ALA A 894 -13.71 21.87 -20.60
C ALA A 894 -12.57 22.84 -20.97
N GLY A 895 -12.53 23.33 -22.21
CA GLY A 895 -11.61 24.37 -22.68
C GLY A 895 -10.23 23.88 -23.16
N PHE A 896 -10.02 22.57 -23.27
CA PHE A 896 -8.78 22.03 -23.87
C PHE A 896 -8.80 22.17 -25.40
N ASP A 897 -7.63 22.49 -25.95
CA ASP A 897 -7.28 22.38 -27.36
C ASP A 897 -7.20 20.92 -27.84
N GLU A 898 -6.95 20.72 -29.13
CA GLU A 898 -6.84 19.39 -29.75
C GLU A 898 -5.56 18.64 -29.33
N GLU A 899 -4.47 19.34 -28.97
CA GLU A 899 -3.18 18.73 -28.64
C GLU A 899 -3.22 18.07 -27.26
N LEU A 900 -3.61 18.83 -26.23
CA LEU A 900 -3.91 18.28 -24.91
C LEU A 900 -5.10 17.30 -24.96
N GLY A 901 -6.04 17.53 -25.90
CA GLY A 901 -7.19 16.68 -26.17
C GLY A 901 -6.89 15.26 -26.62
N GLN A 902 -5.73 15.02 -27.26
CA GLN A 902 -5.36 13.70 -27.81
C GLN A 902 -5.44 12.57 -26.77
N THR A 903 -5.12 12.88 -25.51
CA THR A 903 -5.20 11.93 -24.38
C THR A 903 -6.58 11.27 -24.27
N TRP A 904 -7.66 12.01 -24.56
CA TRP A 904 -9.04 11.53 -24.43
C TRP A 904 -9.69 11.11 -25.76
N ASN A 905 -9.11 11.49 -26.91
CA ASN A 905 -9.58 11.10 -28.25
C ASN A 905 -9.59 9.57 -28.50
N GLN A 906 -8.89 8.78 -27.68
CA GLN A 906 -8.96 7.31 -27.68
C GLN A 906 -10.24 6.73 -27.03
N GLY A 907 -11.11 7.58 -26.47
CA GLY A 907 -12.33 7.20 -25.75
C GLY A 907 -13.64 7.59 -26.43
N SER A 908 -14.73 7.54 -25.67
CA SER A 908 -16.02 8.12 -26.05
C SER A 908 -16.02 9.65 -25.96
N LEU A 909 -17.11 10.29 -26.41
CA LEU A 909 -17.27 11.75 -26.33
C LEU A 909 -17.22 12.31 -24.89
N ILE A 910 -17.45 11.48 -23.86
CA ILE A 910 -17.36 11.88 -22.45
C ILE A 910 -16.08 11.39 -21.75
N ALA A 911 -15.08 10.88 -22.49
CA ALA A 911 -13.79 10.51 -21.92
C ALA A 911 -13.18 11.69 -21.12
N PRO A 912 -12.63 11.42 -19.91
CA PRO A 912 -12.29 10.12 -19.35
C PRO A 912 -13.41 9.37 -18.61
N PHE A 913 -14.64 9.90 -18.57
CA PHE A 913 -15.75 9.38 -17.74
C PHE A 913 -16.52 8.21 -18.39
N ASP A 914 -15.79 7.26 -18.96
CA ASP A 914 -16.29 6.07 -19.68
C ASP A 914 -15.53 4.79 -19.28
N LYS A 915 -15.03 4.79 -18.04
CA LYS A 915 -14.35 3.69 -17.34
C LYS A 915 -15.04 3.46 -15.99
N GLU A 916 -14.51 2.56 -15.17
CA GLU A 916 -15.09 2.32 -13.84
C GLU A 916 -14.66 3.38 -12.82
N PHE A 917 -15.63 3.93 -12.10
CA PHE A 917 -15.43 4.86 -10.99
C PHE A 917 -15.99 4.27 -9.69
N TYR A 918 -15.58 4.84 -8.56
CA TYR A 918 -16.05 4.54 -7.21
C TYR A 918 -16.44 5.83 -6.48
N VAL A 919 -17.24 5.74 -5.42
CA VAL A 919 -17.64 6.91 -4.62
C VAL A 919 -16.58 7.20 -3.57
N THR A 920 -16.18 8.47 -3.45
CA THR A 920 -15.33 9.00 -2.37
C THR A 920 -16.12 10.01 -1.54
N LEU A 921 -16.11 9.83 -0.22
CA LEU A 921 -16.65 10.77 0.76
C LEU A 921 -15.55 11.23 1.71
N GLY A 922 -15.45 12.52 2.00
CA GLY A 922 -14.37 13.03 2.84
C GLY A 922 -14.53 14.49 3.23
N LEU A 923 -13.53 15.01 3.93
CA LEU A 923 -13.49 16.40 4.35
C LEU A 923 -12.04 16.90 4.37
N SER A 924 -11.71 17.80 3.45
CA SER A 924 -10.39 18.41 3.37
C SER A 924 -10.37 19.83 3.94
N VAL A 925 -9.17 20.37 4.15
CA VAL A 925 -8.96 21.72 4.69
C VAL A 925 -7.76 22.38 4.00
N GLY A 926 -7.90 23.65 3.65
CA GLY A 926 -6.83 24.45 3.05
C GLY A 926 -6.46 23.98 1.64
N GLY A 927 -5.17 23.70 1.43
CA GLY A 927 -4.65 23.29 0.11
C GLY A 927 -4.40 24.43 -0.87
N MET A 928 -4.00 24.09 -2.10
CA MET A 928 -3.42 25.04 -3.06
C MET A 928 -4.34 25.36 -4.25
N ARG A 929 -5.56 24.79 -4.30
CA ARG A 929 -6.44 24.85 -5.48
C ARG A 929 -7.85 25.38 -5.22
N ASP A 930 -8.57 24.86 -4.22
CA ASP A 930 -9.97 25.27 -4.01
C ASP A 930 -10.13 26.70 -3.46
N PHE A 931 -9.13 27.25 -2.79
CA PHE A 931 -9.12 28.64 -2.31
C PHE A 931 -8.24 29.51 -3.20
N PRO A 932 -8.81 30.49 -3.95
CA PRO A 932 -8.02 31.51 -4.64
C PRO A 932 -7.11 32.29 -3.68
N ASP A 933 -6.09 32.96 -4.18
CA ASP A 933 -5.36 33.95 -3.37
C ASP A 933 -6.17 35.24 -3.23
N GLU A 934 -5.84 36.04 -2.21
CA GLU A 934 -6.47 37.36 -1.91
C GLU A 934 -7.94 37.31 -1.47
N CYS A 935 -8.57 36.13 -1.42
CA CYS A 935 -9.93 35.97 -0.93
C CYS A 935 -10.06 36.27 0.58
N ARG A 936 -11.24 36.74 0.99
CA ARG A 936 -11.51 37.24 2.35
C ARG A 936 -12.73 36.56 2.97
N SER A 937 -12.58 36.07 4.19
CA SER A 937 -13.68 35.51 4.98
C SER A 937 -14.66 36.61 5.43
N ALA A 938 -15.84 36.20 5.93
CA ALA A 938 -16.97 37.08 6.29
C ALA A 938 -16.66 38.27 7.24
N ASN A 939 -15.52 38.26 7.93
CA ASN A 939 -15.07 39.33 8.84
C ASN A 939 -14.01 40.26 8.22
N GLY A 940 -13.71 40.11 6.92
CA GLY A 940 -12.68 40.85 6.17
C GLY A 940 -11.27 40.26 6.24
N HIS A 941 -11.05 39.22 7.06
CA HIS A 941 -9.75 38.56 7.22
C HIS A 941 -9.35 37.82 5.95
N GLU A 942 -8.14 38.12 5.47
CA GLU A 942 -7.55 37.53 4.26
C GLU A 942 -7.15 36.08 4.50
N LYS A 943 -7.22 35.26 3.44
CA LYS A 943 -6.62 33.92 3.42
C LYS A 943 -5.16 33.96 3.93
N PRO A 944 -4.82 33.24 5.02
CA PRO A 944 -3.51 33.35 5.66
C PRO A 944 -2.35 32.65 4.90
N TRP A 945 -2.58 32.18 3.67
CA TRP A 945 -1.53 31.63 2.81
C TRP A 945 -1.73 32.04 1.35
N ARG A 946 -0.62 32.05 0.59
CA ARG A 946 -0.63 32.14 -0.87
C ARG A 946 -0.40 30.76 -1.49
N ASN A 947 -1.05 30.47 -2.60
CA ASN A 947 -0.95 29.17 -3.27
C ASN A 947 0.48 28.92 -3.77
N MET A 948 0.92 27.67 -3.71
CA MET A 948 2.30 27.22 -4.00
C MET A 948 3.42 27.86 -3.16
N ALA A 949 3.10 28.70 -2.16
CA ALA A 949 4.11 29.31 -1.30
C ALA A 949 4.71 28.27 -0.33
N VAL A 950 6.05 28.23 -0.22
CA VAL A 950 6.81 27.24 0.58
C VAL A 950 6.39 27.18 2.06
N LYS A 951 5.85 28.28 2.60
CA LYS A 951 5.39 28.36 4.00
C LYS A 951 3.87 28.21 4.19
N ALA A 952 3.10 27.96 3.13
CA ALA A 952 1.64 28.09 3.15
C ALA A 952 0.94 27.33 4.29
N MET A 953 1.29 26.06 4.48
CA MET A 953 0.74 25.20 5.54
C MET A 953 1.09 25.75 6.94
N ALA A 954 2.29 26.30 7.13
CA ALA A 954 2.72 26.89 8.39
C ALA A 954 2.00 28.22 8.68
N SER A 955 1.84 29.11 7.69
CA SER A 955 1.11 30.37 7.84
C SER A 955 -0.38 30.14 8.12
N PHE A 956 -0.99 29.12 7.48
CA PHE A 956 -2.32 28.62 7.84
C PHE A 956 -2.39 28.18 9.32
N TRP A 957 -1.39 27.42 9.81
CA TRP A 957 -1.36 26.95 11.20
C TRP A 957 -1.14 28.08 12.23
N GLU A 958 -0.33 29.08 11.90
CA GLU A 958 -0.06 30.23 12.76
C GLU A 958 -1.31 31.10 12.97
N ASP A 959 -2.14 31.25 11.93
CA ASP A 959 -3.37 32.06 11.94
C ASP A 959 -4.54 31.44 12.74
N ARG A 960 -4.47 30.15 13.10
CA ARG A 960 -5.61 29.35 13.62
C ARG A 960 -6.46 29.97 14.73
N ARG A 961 -5.90 30.88 15.52
CA ARG A 961 -6.64 31.63 16.55
C ARG A 961 -7.77 32.50 15.98
N ILE A 962 -7.82 32.70 14.67
CA ILE A 962 -8.93 33.33 13.95
C ILE A 962 -9.85 32.23 13.42
N TRP A 963 -9.43 31.46 12.40
CA TRP A 963 -10.32 30.52 11.70
C TRP A 963 -10.90 29.40 12.57
N GLN A 964 -10.19 28.89 13.57
CA GLN A 964 -10.66 27.80 14.44
C GLN A 964 -11.93 28.17 15.22
N LYS A 965 -12.22 29.46 15.43
CA LYS A 965 -13.45 29.94 16.10
C LYS A 965 -14.71 29.76 15.26
N THR A 966 -14.57 29.59 13.95
CA THR A 966 -15.69 29.29 13.04
C THR A 966 -16.03 27.80 13.01
N TRP A 967 -15.15 26.95 13.54
CA TRP A 967 -15.33 25.51 13.54
C TRP A 967 -16.16 25.06 14.75
N THR A 968 -17.15 24.18 14.52
CA THR A 968 -18.05 23.65 15.55
C THR A 968 -18.22 22.14 15.40
N GLU A 969 -18.37 21.45 16.54
CA GLU A 969 -18.54 19.99 16.62
C GLU A 969 -19.62 19.40 15.71
N GLU A 970 -20.69 20.16 15.43
CA GLU A 970 -21.82 19.69 14.62
C GLU A 970 -21.86 20.27 13.21
N ASN A 971 -21.69 21.58 13.03
CA ASN A 971 -21.92 22.21 11.72
C ASN A 971 -20.67 22.22 10.83
N SER A 972 -19.48 21.96 11.38
CA SER A 972 -18.25 21.79 10.59
C SER A 972 -17.99 20.34 10.17
N ALA A 973 -18.92 19.44 10.49
CA ALA A 973 -18.96 18.09 9.95
C ALA A 973 -19.74 18.05 8.63
N LEU A 974 -19.23 17.33 7.63
CA LEU A 974 -20.06 16.80 6.55
C LEU A 974 -20.98 15.72 7.14
N GLN A 975 -22.30 15.89 7.00
CA GLN A 975 -23.29 14.95 7.52
C GLN A 975 -24.04 14.28 6.36
N ILE A 976 -24.19 12.95 6.39
CA ILE A 976 -24.78 12.18 5.28
C ILE A 976 -25.84 11.21 5.82
N GLU A 977 -27.05 11.28 5.28
CA GLU A 977 -28.18 10.38 5.61
C GLU A 977 -28.16 9.11 4.78
N TYR A 978 -27.83 9.17 3.49
CA TYR A 978 -27.62 7.96 2.68
C TYR A 978 -26.75 8.20 1.44
N VAL A 979 -26.24 7.09 0.90
CA VAL A 979 -25.67 6.95 -0.44
C VAL A 979 -26.40 5.81 -1.16
N MET A 980 -26.91 6.08 -2.36
CA MET A 980 -27.58 5.09 -3.21
C MET A 980 -27.01 5.14 -4.63
N VAL A 981 -26.77 3.97 -5.23
CA VAL A 981 -26.39 3.84 -6.64
C VAL A 981 -27.34 2.85 -7.34
N THR A 982 -27.95 3.28 -8.44
CA THR A 982 -28.95 2.53 -9.21
C THR A 982 -28.53 2.41 -10.67
N ALA A 983 -28.69 1.20 -11.23
CA ALA A 983 -28.36 0.89 -12.61
C ALA A 983 -29.35 1.51 -13.62
N LEU A 984 -28.82 2.04 -14.73
CA LEU A 984 -29.58 2.73 -15.79
C LEU A 984 -29.87 1.86 -17.02
#